data_AF-A0AAV6JVN2-F1
#
_entry.id   AF-A0AAV6JVN2-F1
#
_cell.length_a   1.000
_cell.length_b   1.000
_cell.length_c   1.000
_cell.angle_alpha   90.00
_cell.angle_beta   90.00
_cell.angle_gamma   90.00
#
_symmetry.space_group_name_H-M   'P 1'
#
loop_
_entity.id
_entity.type
_entity.pdbx_description
1 polymer ?
#
loop_
_entity_poly.entity_id
_entity_poly.type
_entity_poly.pdbx_seq_one_letter_code
_entity_poly.pdbx_strand_id
1 'polypeptide(L)'
;MATASTSSSAFLNLNNTSLFPIPRYHFPWPRTTPFLSSLPLSLSSSRRRLTLTPILSSLKEEFRMVTKVWSDFTSLNYWVIRDYYRLVNFVNSLEPHIQKLSDEQLTEKTMEFRYRLRQGETLADLQAEAFAVVREAARRKLGMRHFDVQVHVRRLNVPSAPPQPTSRLLIARSSCFSKFSNCTSHSIPQHVFVDHLSPILRALLLLSMLRRLAIFGGVPVSTRPDIMVTVNDYLAHRDADWMGRVHRFLGLSVGLIQRGMTADERRSNYRCDITYTNNSELGFDYLRDNLAGSSGQPVMRWPRPFHFAIVDEVDSVLIDEGRSPLLISGEASKDAARYPVAAKVAELLVRELHYTVELKDNSVELTEQGIALAEMALETSDLWDENDPWARFVMNALKAKEFYRRDVEYIVRNGKVFIINEIYEFENPSNFQTYESGNVGTDCANRLLMLTGRVEEKRRWSGGIHQAVEAKEGLKIEADSVVVAQITYQSLFKLYPKLSGMTGTAKTEENEFLKMFQIPVIEVPTNLPNIRNDLPTLAFATARGKWEHVREEVESMYGLGRPVLVGSTSVENSEYLSDLLRERKIPHNVLNARPKYAAREAEIVAQAGRKNSITIATNMAGRGTDIILGGNPKMLAKEIIEDSLFSFLTHEGPDFEVDGEPISQKVMSKVKVRASSLALLAKTALMAKYVSKSKGKSHTYQQAKSIISESVEMGQSTEKEELLKRVKEQSEMHPLCPSIALAYHSVLKDCEEHCSSEGWEVKKLGGLHVIGTSLHESRRIDNQLRGRAGRQGDPGSTRFMVSLQDEIFQKFSYDTEWAVKLISRINNNEELPIEGSVIVKQLLGLQINAEKYFFGIRKSLVEFDEVLEKGRFALGSLLPLK
;
A
#
# COMPACT_ATOMS: atom_id res chain seq x y z
N MET A 1 35.70 15.19 55.44
CA MET A 1 37.04 15.65 55.87
C MET A 1 37.69 16.38 54.70
N ALA A 2 37.99 17.66 54.91
CA ALA A 2 38.80 18.63 54.14
C ALA A 2 38.66 18.65 52.60
N THR A 3 37.92 19.57 51.95
CA THR A 3 38.14 21.02 51.71
C THR A 3 39.45 21.44 51.05
N ALA A 4 39.29 22.36 50.09
CA ALA A 4 40.25 23.30 49.47
C ALA A 4 40.68 22.92 48.04
N SER A 5 40.66 23.79 47.04
CA SER A 5 40.26 25.19 46.93
C SER A 5 40.39 25.60 45.45
N THR A 6 39.45 26.44 44.98
CA THR A 6 39.58 27.60 44.04
C THR A 6 40.90 27.74 43.25
N SER A 7 40.94 28.10 41.97
CA SER A 7 40.37 29.34 41.40
C SER A 7 40.62 29.45 39.88
N SER A 8 39.58 29.90 39.18
CA SER A 8 39.53 30.93 38.12
C SER A 8 40.63 31.05 37.04
N SER A 9 40.14 30.99 35.78
CA SER A 9 40.32 31.96 34.69
C SER A 9 41.73 32.33 34.20
N ALA A 10 41.99 32.15 32.90
CA ALA A 10 42.11 33.27 31.96
C ALA A 10 42.39 32.79 30.53
N PHE A 11 41.64 33.38 29.60
CA PHE A 11 41.95 33.50 28.18
C PHE A 11 43.32 34.15 27.99
N LEU A 12 44.07 33.73 26.95
CA LEU A 12 44.64 34.63 25.93
C LEU A 12 45.35 33.87 24.80
N ASN A 13 45.06 34.32 23.58
CA ASN A 13 45.77 34.03 22.33
C ASN A 13 47.25 34.45 22.39
N LEU A 14 48.14 33.70 21.71
CA LEU A 14 48.89 34.15 20.53
C LEU A 14 50.04 33.19 20.17
N ASN A 15 50.15 32.94 18.86
CA ASN A 15 51.24 32.38 18.06
C ASN A 15 52.67 32.46 18.65
N ASN A 16 53.46 31.37 18.56
CA ASN A 16 54.50 31.21 17.52
C ASN A 16 55.41 29.95 17.69
N THR A 17 55.49 29.18 16.61
CA THR A 17 56.66 28.53 15.96
C THR A 17 57.63 27.59 16.70
N SER A 18 57.77 26.36 16.15
CA SER A 18 59.00 25.61 15.77
C SER A 18 58.77 24.09 15.93
N LEU A 19 59.19 23.10 15.14
CA LEU A 19 59.95 22.90 13.88
C LEU A 19 59.68 21.43 13.42
N PHE A 20 59.37 21.20 12.12
CA PHE A 20 59.64 20.04 11.20
C PHE A 20 59.47 18.54 11.60
N PRO A 21 59.50 17.56 10.64
CA PRO A 21 59.01 17.52 9.24
C PRO A 21 58.20 16.25 8.88
N ILE A 22 57.41 16.26 7.79
CA ILE A 22 57.02 15.04 7.03
C ILE A 22 57.18 15.34 5.53
N PRO A 23 57.83 14.47 4.73
CA PRO A 23 58.17 14.78 3.34
C PRO A 23 57.00 14.64 2.37
N ARG A 24 57.04 15.50 1.36
CA ARG A 24 56.20 15.55 0.15
C ARG A 24 56.70 14.59 -0.92
N TYR A 25 55.79 14.19 -1.81
CA TYR A 25 56.07 14.18 -3.25
C TYR A 25 54.91 14.86 -4.01
N HIS A 26 55.28 15.84 -4.84
CA HIS A 26 54.47 16.63 -5.80
C HIS A 26 54.54 15.99 -7.22
N PHE A 27 53.80 16.31 -8.30
CA PHE A 27 53.33 17.57 -8.97
C PHE A 27 52.50 17.16 -10.24
N PRO A 28 52.07 18.03 -11.20
CA PRO A 28 51.38 19.32 -11.17
C PRO A 28 50.12 19.40 -12.09
N TRP A 29 49.26 20.39 -11.86
CA TRP A 29 48.30 20.94 -12.84
C TRP A 29 48.79 22.32 -13.31
N PRO A 30 48.55 22.78 -14.56
CA PRO A 30 48.69 24.18 -14.91
C PRO A 30 47.33 24.88 -15.06
N ARG A 31 47.23 26.08 -14.45
CA ARG A 31 46.30 27.14 -14.82
C ARG A 31 47.13 28.35 -15.23
N THR A 32 46.85 28.92 -16.40
CA THR A 32 47.13 30.33 -16.69
C THR A 32 46.04 30.89 -17.60
N THR A 33 45.55 32.07 -17.23
CA THR A 33 44.73 33.04 -17.99
C THR A 33 45.16 34.42 -17.47
N PRO A 34 44.81 35.55 -18.10
CA PRO A 34 44.45 35.84 -19.50
C PRO A 34 45.22 37.08 -20.05
N PHE A 35 45.04 37.47 -21.32
CA PHE A 35 45.10 38.89 -21.74
C PHE A 35 44.37 39.09 -23.09
N LEU A 36 43.62 40.20 -23.18
CA LEU A 36 42.80 40.68 -24.30
C LEU A 36 43.54 41.75 -25.13
N SER A 37 43.40 41.74 -26.46
CA SER A 37 43.46 42.92 -27.36
C SER A 37 43.02 42.54 -28.81
N SER A 38 41.92 43.12 -29.31
CA SER A 38 41.81 44.17 -30.37
C SER A 38 42.03 43.65 -31.82
N LEU A 39 41.04 43.53 -32.74
CA LEU A 39 40.33 44.50 -33.63
C LEU A 39 40.06 43.77 -35.00
N PRO A 40 39.34 44.27 -36.03
CA PRO A 40 38.15 45.13 -36.14
C PRO A 40 37.03 44.58 -37.10
N LEU A 41 35.95 45.35 -37.26
CA LEU A 41 34.75 45.13 -38.12
C LEU A 41 34.97 45.33 -39.64
N SER A 42 34.18 44.65 -40.50
CA SER A 42 33.22 45.28 -41.46
C SER A 42 32.50 44.26 -42.37
N LEU A 43 31.35 44.69 -42.91
CA LEU A 43 30.31 43.93 -43.63
C LEU A 43 30.67 43.46 -45.05
N SER A 44 30.04 42.38 -45.55
CA SER A 44 29.17 42.46 -46.76
C SER A 44 28.41 41.15 -47.04
N SER A 45 27.24 41.32 -47.64
CA SER A 45 26.27 40.33 -48.09
C SER A 45 26.73 39.56 -49.34
N SER A 46 26.46 38.24 -49.40
CA SER A 46 25.98 37.57 -50.62
C SER A 46 25.53 36.12 -50.38
N ARG A 47 24.34 35.79 -50.87
CA ARG A 47 23.70 34.47 -50.87
C ARG A 47 24.54 33.45 -51.65
N ARG A 48 24.81 32.27 -51.06
CA ARG A 48 24.77 30.99 -51.80
C ARG A 48 24.20 29.88 -50.92
N ARG A 49 23.16 29.25 -51.45
CA ARG A 49 22.48 28.07 -50.93
C ARG A 49 23.39 26.87 -51.27
N LEU A 50 24.00 26.24 -50.27
CA LEU A 50 24.69 24.97 -50.40
C LEU A 50 23.92 23.95 -49.55
N THR A 51 23.33 22.97 -50.23
CA THR A 51 22.65 21.81 -49.62
C THR A 51 23.71 20.91 -48.99
N LEU A 52 23.71 20.81 -47.66
CA LEU A 52 24.54 19.88 -46.90
C LEU A 52 23.77 18.60 -46.60
N THR A 53 24.40 17.50 -46.99
CA THR A 53 24.13 16.08 -46.77
C THR A 53 24.14 15.68 -45.28
N PRO A 54 23.68 14.46 -44.91
CA PRO A 54 23.33 14.12 -43.54
C PRO A 54 24.57 13.72 -42.73
N ILE A 55 25.26 14.70 -42.15
CA ILE A 55 26.25 14.47 -41.07
C ILE A 55 25.82 15.18 -39.76
N LEU A 56 24.71 15.93 -39.80
CA LEU A 56 24.17 16.68 -38.66
C LEU A 56 23.26 15.89 -37.70
N SER A 57 22.94 14.63 -38.00
CA SER A 57 22.21 13.76 -37.06
C SER A 57 23.12 13.08 -36.03
N SER A 58 24.39 12.85 -36.36
CA SER A 58 25.34 12.16 -35.46
C SER A 58 25.95 13.08 -34.40
N LEU A 59 26.04 14.40 -34.65
CA LEU A 59 26.57 15.37 -33.69
C LEU A 59 25.51 15.98 -32.77
N LYS A 60 24.22 15.75 -33.05
CA LYS A 60 23.11 16.26 -32.25
C LYS A 60 22.80 15.39 -31.02
N GLU A 61 23.29 14.15 -30.99
CA GLU A 61 23.17 13.27 -29.82
C GLU A 61 24.27 13.48 -28.78
N GLU A 62 25.50 13.82 -29.20
CA GLU A 62 26.59 14.14 -28.24
C GLU A 62 26.39 15.49 -27.53
N PHE A 63 25.69 16.45 -28.16
CA PHE A 63 25.42 17.78 -27.61
C PHE A 63 24.11 17.89 -26.80
N ARG A 64 23.59 16.77 -26.27
CA ARG A 64 22.46 16.79 -25.33
C ARG A 64 22.89 16.82 -23.85
N MET A 65 24.16 17.12 -23.59
CA MET A 65 24.67 17.47 -22.27
C MET A 65 24.72 19.00 -22.11
N VAL A 66 23.91 19.50 -21.18
CA VAL A 66 23.96 20.82 -20.53
C VAL A 66 23.22 21.97 -21.21
N THR A 67 21.91 22.06 -20.95
CA THR A 67 21.28 23.36 -20.60
C THR A 67 21.01 23.34 -19.10
N LYS A 68 22.06 23.43 -18.27
CA LYS A 68 21.91 23.49 -16.81
C LYS A 68 21.45 24.88 -16.40
N VAL A 69 20.34 24.98 -15.69
CA VAL A 69 19.83 26.23 -15.11
C VAL A 69 20.45 26.42 -13.72
N TRP A 70 20.60 27.65 -13.25
CA TRP A 70 21.18 27.96 -11.93
C TRP A 70 20.42 27.28 -10.77
N SER A 71 19.11 27.04 -10.94
CA SER A 71 18.24 26.27 -10.03
C SER A 71 18.63 24.79 -9.90
N ASP A 72 19.26 24.20 -10.92
CA ASP A 72 19.65 22.78 -10.89
C ASP A 72 20.83 22.55 -9.94
N PHE A 73 21.72 23.55 -9.82
CA PHE A 73 22.86 23.50 -8.91
C PHE A 73 22.48 23.70 -7.44
N THR A 74 21.30 24.24 -7.14
CA THR A 74 20.77 24.39 -5.77
C THR A 74 19.79 23.27 -5.38
N SER A 75 19.31 22.47 -6.33
CA SER A 75 18.37 21.38 -6.10
C SER A 75 19.01 20.20 -5.37
N LEU A 76 18.40 19.79 -4.24
CA LEU A 76 18.79 18.58 -3.50
C LEU A 76 18.84 17.36 -4.43
N ASN A 77 17.85 17.19 -5.30
CA ASN A 77 17.72 16.03 -6.19
C ASN A 77 18.94 15.87 -7.12
N TYR A 78 19.47 16.98 -7.64
CA TYR A 78 20.64 16.95 -8.53
C TYR A 78 21.88 16.38 -7.83
N TRP A 79 22.17 16.84 -6.62
CA TRP A 79 23.32 16.36 -5.85
C TRP A 79 23.16 14.89 -5.45
N VAL A 80 21.95 14.49 -5.06
CA VAL A 80 21.62 13.08 -4.73
C VAL A 80 21.88 12.18 -5.94
N ILE A 81 21.33 12.55 -7.10
CA ILE A 81 21.45 11.76 -8.33
C ILE A 81 22.91 11.65 -8.76
N ARG A 82 23.69 12.73 -8.62
CA ARG A 82 25.12 12.69 -8.96
C ARG A 82 25.90 11.72 -8.09
N ASP A 83 25.68 11.74 -6.77
CA ASP A 83 26.34 10.80 -5.85
C ASP A 83 25.85 9.37 -6.08
N TYR A 84 24.58 9.20 -6.45
CA TYR A 84 24.02 7.94 -6.91
C TYR A 84 24.80 7.33 -8.09
N TYR A 85 25.10 8.11 -9.13
CA TYR A 85 25.89 7.60 -10.27
C TYR A 85 27.33 7.21 -9.88
N ARG A 86 27.93 7.91 -8.91
CA ARG A 86 29.25 7.53 -8.39
C ARG A 86 29.22 6.16 -7.73
N LEU A 87 28.20 5.91 -6.90
CA LEU A 87 28.01 4.61 -6.27
C LEU A 87 27.78 3.51 -7.30
N VAL A 88 26.88 3.74 -8.26
CA VAL A 88 26.59 2.79 -9.35
C VAL A 88 27.87 2.39 -10.09
N ASN A 89 28.69 3.37 -10.48
CA ASN A 89 29.95 3.09 -11.18
C ASN A 89 30.89 2.22 -10.34
N PHE A 90 30.98 2.47 -9.03
CA PHE A 90 31.81 1.66 -8.15
C PHE A 90 31.26 0.23 -7.98
N VAL A 91 29.94 0.07 -7.80
CA VAL A 91 29.29 -1.26 -7.79
C VAL A 91 29.54 -2.02 -9.10
N ASN A 92 29.40 -1.36 -10.24
CA ASN A 92 29.64 -1.94 -11.56
C ASN A 92 31.11 -2.41 -11.71
N SER A 93 32.08 -1.68 -11.14
CA SER A 93 33.49 -2.08 -11.16
C SER A 93 33.81 -3.33 -10.32
N LEU A 94 33.03 -3.59 -9.26
CA LEU A 94 33.22 -4.76 -8.39
C LEU A 94 32.55 -6.03 -8.93
N GLU A 95 31.57 -5.87 -9.82
CA GLU A 95 30.76 -6.97 -10.35
C GLU A 95 31.59 -8.12 -10.95
N PRO A 96 32.62 -7.90 -11.82
CA PRO A 96 33.41 -9.00 -12.39
C PRO A 96 34.17 -9.83 -11.36
N HIS A 97 34.54 -9.24 -10.23
CA HIS A 97 35.22 -9.94 -9.14
C HIS A 97 34.24 -10.78 -8.33
N ILE A 98 33.08 -10.20 -7.99
CA ILE A 98 32.03 -10.87 -7.23
C ILE A 98 31.42 -12.04 -8.01
N GLN A 99 31.25 -11.92 -9.34
CA GLN A 99 30.73 -12.99 -10.18
C GLN A 99 31.58 -14.28 -10.14
N LYS A 100 32.89 -14.17 -9.85
CA LYS A 100 33.81 -15.31 -9.77
C LYS A 100 33.71 -16.10 -8.45
N LEU A 101 33.05 -15.56 -7.44
CA LEU A 101 32.93 -16.19 -6.13
C LEU A 101 32.03 -17.44 -6.20
N SER A 102 32.33 -18.47 -5.42
CA SER A 102 31.42 -19.61 -5.21
C SER A 102 30.19 -19.18 -4.39
N ASP A 103 29.16 -20.03 -4.36
CA ASP A 103 27.97 -19.79 -3.52
C ASP A 103 28.36 -19.70 -2.04
N GLU A 104 29.28 -20.56 -1.57
CA GLU A 104 29.83 -20.55 -0.22
C GLU A 104 30.54 -19.23 0.10
N GLN A 105 31.42 -18.77 -0.81
CA GLN A 105 32.14 -17.52 -0.66
C GLN A 105 31.21 -16.29 -0.63
N LEU A 106 30.11 -16.31 -1.41
CA LEU A 106 29.10 -15.25 -1.36
C LEU A 106 28.34 -15.22 -0.03
N THR A 107 28.03 -16.38 0.55
CA THR A 107 27.41 -16.47 1.88
C THR A 107 28.38 -16.01 2.97
N GLU A 108 29.67 -16.33 2.85
CA GLU A 108 30.72 -15.90 3.80
C GLU A 108 30.95 -14.39 3.82
N LYS A 109 30.70 -13.69 2.70
CA LYS A 109 30.80 -12.22 2.63
C LYS A 109 29.99 -11.52 3.72
N THR A 110 28.85 -12.08 4.11
CA THR A 110 28.05 -11.56 5.23
C THR A 110 28.83 -11.54 6.55
N MET A 111 29.60 -12.60 6.83
CA MET A 111 30.40 -12.70 8.04
C MET A 111 31.64 -11.80 7.97
N GLU A 112 32.26 -11.69 6.80
CA GLU A 112 33.37 -10.76 6.53
C GLU A 112 32.94 -9.31 6.78
N PHE A 113 31.81 -8.90 6.19
CA PHE A 113 31.19 -7.60 6.37
C PHE A 113 30.95 -7.29 7.85
N ARG A 114 30.32 -8.21 8.58
CA ARG A 114 30.12 -8.09 10.03
C ARG A 114 31.44 -7.90 10.77
N TYR A 115 32.49 -8.62 10.39
CA TYR A 115 33.80 -8.51 11.02
C TYR A 115 34.43 -7.12 10.78
N ARG A 116 34.44 -6.64 9.53
CA ARG A 116 34.99 -5.33 9.15
C ARG A 116 34.33 -4.16 9.90
N LEU A 117 33.03 -4.26 10.16
CA LEU A 117 32.32 -3.26 10.97
C LEU A 117 32.73 -3.26 12.43
N ARG A 118 33.08 -4.41 13.03
CA ARG A 118 33.66 -4.38 14.39
C ARG A 118 35.03 -3.77 14.46
N GLN A 119 35.77 -3.83 13.36
CA GLN A 119 37.06 -3.17 13.25
C GLN A 119 36.94 -1.65 13.00
N GLY A 120 35.71 -1.12 12.91
CA GLY A 120 35.46 0.32 12.81
C GLY A 120 35.25 0.86 11.40
N GLU A 121 35.22 0.01 10.36
CA GLU A 121 34.79 0.43 9.03
C GLU A 121 33.35 0.95 9.07
N THR A 122 33.03 1.95 8.25
CA THR A 122 31.68 2.49 8.19
C THR A 122 30.83 1.79 7.14
N LEU A 123 29.52 1.87 7.32
CA LEU A 123 28.55 1.45 6.31
C LEU A 123 28.75 2.04 4.92
N ALA A 124 29.25 3.28 4.85
CA ALA A 124 29.46 3.95 3.58
C ALA A 124 30.63 3.33 2.81
N ASP A 125 31.63 2.81 3.52
CA ASP A 125 32.83 2.20 2.94
C ASP A 125 32.49 0.84 2.32
N LEU A 126 31.62 0.10 2.98
CA LEU A 126 31.16 -1.23 2.55
C LEU A 126 30.01 -1.18 1.53
N GLN A 127 29.49 0.01 1.21
CA GLN A 127 28.26 0.17 0.44
C GLN A 127 28.36 -0.29 -1.01
N ALA A 128 29.47 -0.14 -1.70
CA ALA A 128 29.50 -0.66 -3.07
C ALA A 128 29.66 -2.18 -3.10
N GLU A 129 30.51 -2.73 -2.23
CA GLU A 129 30.81 -4.15 -2.21
C GLU A 129 29.59 -4.99 -1.81
N ALA A 130 28.89 -4.58 -0.76
CA ALA A 130 27.66 -5.26 -0.38
C ALA A 130 26.59 -5.14 -1.48
N PHE A 131 26.46 -4.01 -2.18
CA PHE A 131 25.51 -3.93 -3.31
C PHE A 131 25.88 -4.91 -4.44
N ALA A 132 27.17 -5.12 -4.70
CA ALA A 132 27.64 -6.07 -5.70
C ALA A 132 27.36 -7.53 -5.29
N VAL A 133 27.68 -7.92 -4.05
CA VAL A 133 27.37 -9.26 -3.48
C VAL A 133 25.89 -9.56 -3.60
N VAL A 134 25.07 -8.58 -3.26
CA VAL A 134 23.62 -8.67 -3.25
C VAL A 134 23.04 -8.77 -4.65
N ARG A 135 23.56 -7.97 -5.58
CA ARG A 135 23.21 -8.03 -7.00
C ARG A 135 23.51 -9.42 -7.56
N GLU A 136 24.66 -10.00 -7.18
CA GLU A 136 25.04 -11.33 -7.61
C GLU A 136 24.16 -12.43 -6.99
N ALA A 137 23.87 -12.32 -5.70
CA ALA A 137 22.95 -13.24 -5.02
C ALA A 137 21.54 -13.21 -5.64
N ALA A 138 21.03 -12.02 -5.98
CA ALA A 138 19.76 -11.87 -6.71
C ALA A 138 19.84 -12.49 -8.12
N ARG A 139 20.96 -12.31 -8.83
CA ARG A 139 21.19 -12.95 -10.13
C ARG A 139 21.13 -14.48 -10.02
N ARG A 140 21.76 -15.07 -8.99
CA ARG A 140 21.80 -16.53 -8.80
C ARG A 140 20.49 -17.13 -8.30
N LYS A 141 19.82 -16.49 -7.33
CA LYS A 141 18.64 -17.05 -6.66
C LYS A 141 17.32 -16.64 -7.28
N LEU A 142 17.28 -15.50 -7.96
CA LEU A 142 16.07 -14.99 -8.62
C LEU A 142 16.20 -14.94 -10.15
N GLY A 143 17.39 -15.14 -10.71
CA GLY A 143 17.64 -14.95 -12.14
C GLY A 143 17.71 -13.47 -12.55
N MET A 144 17.84 -12.56 -11.58
CA MET A 144 17.66 -11.12 -11.81
C MET A 144 18.88 -10.30 -11.44
N ARG A 145 19.53 -9.71 -12.44
CA ARG A 145 20.54 -8.67 -12.20
C ARG A 145 19.85 -7.35 -11.87
N HIS A 146 20.29 -6.70 -10.80
CA HIS A 146 19.82 -5.37 -10.47
C HIS A 146 20.26 -4.32 -11.51
N PHE A 147 19.31 -3.57 -12.11
CA PHE A 147 19.65 -2.40 -12.94
C PHE A 147 20.34 -1.30 -12.13
N ASP A 148 21.01 -0.41 -12.85
CA ASP A 148 21.74 0.70 -12.27
C ASP A 148 20.80 1.61 -11.47
N VAL A 149 19.65 2.00 -12.05
CA VAL A 149 18.56 2.78 -11.40
C VAL A 149 17.96 2.16 -10.15
N GLN A 150 18.49 1.02 -9.74
CA GLN A 150 18.04 0.26 -8.59
C GLN A 150 19.11 0.15 -7.49
N VAL A 151 20.28 0.77 -7.68
CA VAL A 151 21.38 0.90 -6.69
C VAL A 151 21.35 2.28 -6.06
N HIS A 152 20.82 2.42 -4.85
CA HIS A 152 20.59 3.75 -4.26
C HIS A 152 21.58 4.14 -3.15
N VAL A 153 21.94 5.42 -3.12
CA VAL A 153 22.84 6.01 -2.15
C VAL A 153 22.11 6.31 -0.84
N ARG A 154 22.84 6.10 0.26
CA ARG A 154 22.41 6.42 1.62
C ARG A 154 22.92 7.79 2.08
N ARG A 155 24.05 8.25 1.55
CA ARG A 155 24.80 9.39 2.07
C ARG A 155 24.51 10.64 1.26
N LEU A 156 23.77 11.57 1.86
CA LEU A 156 23.70 12.95 1.40
C LEU A 156 24.69 13.79 2.20
N ASN A 157 25.91 13.97 1.68
CA ASN A 157 26.76 15.08 2.13
C ASN A 157 26.46 16.26 1.20
N VAL A 158 25.39 17.00 1.49
CA VAL A 158 25.11 18.27 0.81
C VAL A 158 25.92 19.35 1.53
N PRO A 159 26.85 20.07 0.85
CA PRO A 159 27.73 21.03 1.51
C PRO A 159 27.04 22.28 2.11
N SER A 160 25.74 22.48 1.86
CA SER A 160 25.03 23.75 2.11
C SER A 160 23.67 23.62 2.81
N ALA A 161 23.26 22.43 3.24
CA ALA A 161 22.03 22.25 4.00
C ALA A 161 22.32 22.17 5.52
N PRO A 162 21.46 22.74 6.40
CA PRO A 162 21.62 22.59 7.84
C PRO A 162 21.67 21.10 8.22
N PRO A 163 22.35 20.72 9.31
CA PRO A 163 22.46 19.33 9.74
C PRO A 163 21.06 18.77 10.08
N GLN A 164 20.40 18.17 9.10
CA GLN A 164 19.15 17.44 9.31
C GLN A 164 19.46 16.09 9.95
N PRO A 165 18.58 15.53 10.81
CA PRO A 165 18.78 14.22 11.40
C PRO A 165 18.95 13.16 10.30
N THR A 166 20.18 12.67 10.16
CA THR A 166 20.78 11.97 9.01
C THR A 166 20.31 10.53 8.80
N SER A 167 19.02 10.23 8.97
CA SER A 167 18.53 8.85 8.87
C SER A 167 17.11 8.62 8.35
N ARG A 168 16.46 9.63 7.78
CA ARG A 168 15.17 9.48 7.10
C ARG A 168 15.25 9.92 5.63
N LEU A 169 14.82 9.07 4.70
CA LEU A 169 14.87 9.34 3.25
C LEU A 169 13.71 8.64 2.52
N LEU A 170 12.98 9.38 1.69
CA LEU A 170 11.93 8.83 0.83
C LEU A 170 12.43 8.82 -0.62
N ILE A 171 12.28 7.69 -1.28
CA ILE A 171 12.59 7.58 -2.71
C ILE A 171 11.27 7.54 -3.46
N ALA A 172 10.91 8.66 -4.07
CA ALA A 172 9.90 8.66 -5.12
C ALA A 172 10.54 8.16 -6.42
N ARG A 173 9.84 7.28 -7.13
CA ARG A 173 10.19 6.99 -8.51
C ARG A 173 9.29 7.81 -9.41
N SER A 174 9.80 8.20 -10.56
CA SER A 174 8.97 8.73 -11.64
C SER A 174 7.90 7.70 -12.02
N SER A 175 6.71 8.19 -12.36
CA SER A 175 5.40 7.51 -12.41
C SER A 175 5.23 6.40 -13.47
N CYS A 176 6.33 5.81 -13.94
CA CYS A 176 6.35 4.80 -15.02
C CYS A 176 7.27 3.60 -14.78
N PHE A 177 7.62 3.27 -13.53
CA PHE A 177 8.46 2.10 -13.28
C PHE A 177 7.66 0.79 -13.13
N SER A 178 8.02 -0.20 -13.95
CA SER A 178 7.71 -1.62 -13.76
C SER A 178 8.81 -2.26 -12.93
N LYS A 179 8.49 -3.24 -12.09
CA LYS A 179 9.49 -3.97 -11.34
C LYS A 179 10.30 -4.99 -12.20
N PHE A 180 10.34 -4.89 -13.55
CA PHE A 180 10.84 -5.95 -14.47
C PHE A 180 12.01 -5.73 -15.43
N SER A 181 12.67 -6.88 -15.66
CA SER A 181 13.81 -7.34 -16.49
C SER A 181 13.73 -7.06 -17.99
N ASN A 182 14.88 -6.74 -18.58
CA ASN A 182 15.37 -7.22 -19.88
C ASN A 182 16.88 -6.88 -19.98
N CYS A 183 17.74 -7.89 -20.10
CA CYS A 183 19.13 -7.73 -20.51
C CYS A 183 19.22 -8.02 -22.02
N THR A 184 19.56 -7.01 -22.81
CA THR A 184 20.02 -7.17 -24.19
C THR A 184 21.55 -7.11 -24.23
N SER A 185 22.20 -8.25 -24.50
CA SER A 185 23.48 -8.31 -25.18
C SER A 185 23.63 -9.67 -25.87
N HIS A 186 24.12 -9.66 -27.10
CA HIS A 186 24.21 -10.79 -28.01
C HIS A 186 24.95 -12.01 -27.42
N SER A 187 24.56 -13.19 -27.94
CA SER A 187 25.16 -14.52 -27.79
C SER A 187 25.20 -15.11 -26.37
N ILE A 188 24.16 -15.86 -25.99
CA ILE A 188 24.05 -17.03 -25.04
C ILE A 188 22.53 -17.29 -24.83
N PRO A 189 22.02 -18.52 -24.59
CA PRO A 189 20.60 -18.84 -24.71
C PRO A 189 19.71 -18.02 -23.75
N GLN A 190 18.56 -17.63 -24.29
CA GLN A 190 17.57 -16.73 -23.71
C GLN A 190 16.90 -17.36 -22.48
N HIS A 191 17.15 -16.80 -21.29
CA HIS A 191 16.32 -17.00 -20.11
C HIS A 191 15.66 -15.66 -19.75
N VAL A 192 14.37 -15.54 -20.06
CA VAL A 192 13.57 -14.33 -19.82
C VAL A 192 13.03 -14.40 -18.40
N PHE A 193 13.80 -13.89 -17.45
CA PHE A 193 13.38 -13.87 -16.05
C PHE A 193 12.30 -12.81 -15.83
N VAL A 194 11.21 -13.22 -15.16
CA VAL A 194 10.00 -12.45 -14.76
C VAL A 194 9.88 -12.41 -13.21
N ASP A 195 9.19 -11.41 -12.63
CA ASP A 195 8.77 -11.14 -11.22
C ASP A 195 9.52 -10.18 -10.22
N HIS A 196 8.70 -9.36 -9.54
CA HIS A 196 8.72 -7.95 -9.03
C HIS A 196 9.82 -7.30 -8.11
N LEU A 197 10.93 -6.74 -8.58
CA LEU A 197 11.80 -5.96 -7.66
C LEU A 197 11.31 -4.53 -7.31
N SER A 198 11.12 -4.23 -6.02
CA SER A 198 11.10 -2.85 -5.50
C SER A 198 12.54 -2.35 -5.23
N PRO A 199 12.99 -1.25 -5.87
CA PRO A 199 14.36 -0.75 -5.70
C PRO A 199 14.83 -0.25 -4.33
N ILE A 200 13.99 -0.22 -3.28
CA ILE A 200 14.46 0.05 -1.89
C ILE A 200 14.72 -1.25 -1.12
N LEU A 201 14.04 -2.36 -1.46
CA LEU A 201 14.40 -3.69 -0.92
C LEU A 201 15.87 -4.05 -1.21
N ARG A 202 16.45 -3.38 -2.19
CA ARG A 202 17.84 -3.54 -2.63
C ARG A 202 18.84 -2.74 -1.79
N ALA A 203 18.42 -1.62 -1.19
CA ALA A 203 19.23 -0.88 -0.22
C ALA A 203 19.26 -1.56 1.17
N LEU A 204 18.26 -2.41 1.46
CA LEU A 204 18.16 -3.23 2.69
C LEU A 204 19.13 -4.38 2.78
N LEU A 205 19.50 -4.93 1.64
CA LEU A 205 20.53 -5.95 1.55
C LEU A 205 21.90 -5.44 2.00
N LEU A 206 22.10 -4.12 1.96
CA LEU A 206 23.31 -3.49 2.46
C LEU A 206 23.22 -3.12 3.95
N LEU A 207 22.05 -2.66 4.37
CA LEU A 207 21.83 -2.03 5.67
C LEU A 207 21.69 -3.04 6.82
N SER A 208 21.11 -4.21 6.51
CA SER A 208 20.94 -5.34 7.44
C SER A 208 22.21 -6.20 7.54
N MET A 209 22.93 -6.40 6.43
CA MET A 209 24.22 -7.09 6.41
C MET A 209 25.29 -6.35 7.21
N LEU A 210 25.30 -5.02 7.11
CA LEU A 210 26.46 -4.22 7.49
C LEU A 210 26.30 -3.43 8.80
N ARG A 211 25.57 -3.91 9.80
CA ARG A 211 25.47 -3.17 11.08
C ARG A 211 25.75 -3.92 12.36
N ARG A 212 26.06 -5.21 12.29
CA ARG A 212 26.49 -5.94 13.50
C ARG A 212 27.98 -5.75 13.72
N LEU A 213 28.29 -4.84 14.66
CA LEU A 213 29.41 -4.84 15.60
C LEU A 213 30.35 -3.61 15.66
N ALA A 214 29.98 -2.42 15.18
CA ALA A 214 30.70 -1.22 15.64
C ALA A 214 30.46 -1.01 17.15
N ILE A 215 31.47 -1.28 17.98
CA ILE A 215 31.48 -0.95 19.41
C ILE A 215 31.71 0.55 19.51
N PHE A 216 30.70 1.30 19.97
CA PHE A 216 30.92 2.64 20.49
C PHE A 216 30.81 2.54 22.02
N GLY A 217 31.95 2.60 22.72
CA GLY A 217 31.99 2.73 24.18
C GLY A 217 31.46 1.56 25.01
N GLY A 218 31.65 0.31 24.58
CA GLY A 218 31.34 -0.87 25.42
C GLY A 218 29.86 -1.26 25.51
N VAL A 219 28.96 -0.60 24.78
CA VAL A 219 27.54 -1.01 24.67
C VAL A 219 27.29 -1.65 23.30
N PRO A 220 26.74 -2.88 23.22
CA PRO A 220 26.46 -3.53 21.94
C PRO A 220 25.41 -2.75 21.13
N VAL A 221 25.83 -2.13 20.03
CA VAL A 221 24.93 -1.46 19.09
C VAL A 221 24.23 -2.52 18.22
N SER A 222 23.00 -2.84 18.65
CA SER A 222 21.83 -3.27 17.86
C SER A 222 21.84 -4.64 17.17
N THR A 223 21.28 -5.63 17.88
CA THR A 223 20.67 -6.87 17.35
C THR A 223 19.22 -6.62 16.85
N ARG A 224 18.86 -5.40 16.45
CA ARG A 224 17.45 -5.00 16.24
C ARG A 224 16.95 -5.34 14.83
N PRO A 225 15.71 -5.83 14.71
CA PRO A 225 15.10 -6.19 13.42
C PRO A 225 14.88 -4.95 12.55
N ASP A 226 15.08 -5.09 11.24
CA ASP A 226 14.58 -4.14 10.25
C ASP A 226 13.17 -4.57 9.85
N ILE A 227 12.23 -3.62 9.81
CA ILE A 227 10.81 -3.90 9.53
C ILE A 227 10.46 -3.41 8.13
N MET A 228 9.96 -4.34 7.30
CA MET A 228 9.38 -4.07 6.00
C MET A 228 7.87 -3.98 6.14
N VAL A 229 7.32 -2.82 5.85
CA VAL A 229 5.88 -2.58 5.89
C VAL A 229 5.34 -2.55 4.48
N THR A 230 4.31 -3.35 4.22
CA THR A 230 3.56 -3.35 2.97
C THR A 230 2.10 -2.94 3.22
N VAL A 231 1.34 -2.74 2.14
CA VAL A 231 -0.07 -2.31 2.19
C VAL A 231 -1.00 -3.42 2.71
N ASN A 232 -0.66 -4.70 2.48
CA ASN A 232 -1.53 -5.82 2.87
C ASN A 232 -0.75 -7.11 3.12
N ASP A 233 -1.43 -8.10 3.74
CA ASP A 233 -0.83 -9.38 4.11
C ASP A 233 -0.34 -10.20 2.91
N TYR A 234 -1.04 -10.13 1.78
CA TYR A 234 -0.64 -10.85 0.57
C TYR A 234 0.72 -10.37 0.05
N LEU A 235 0.93 -9.05 -0.02
CA LEU A 235 2.20 -8.46 -0.44
C LEU A 235 3.31 -8.76 0.58
N ALA A 236 3.01 -8.68 1.88
CA ALA A 236 3.97 -9.04 2.92
C ALA A 236 4.46 -10.49 2.77
N HIS A 237 3.54 -11.44 2.62
CA HIS A 237 3.86 -12.85 2.44
C HIS A 237 4.64 -13.10 1.15
N ARG A 238 4.13 -12.60 0.01
CA ARG A 238 4.78 -12.76 -1.30
C ARG A 238 6.21 -12.24 -1.28
N ASP A 239 6.42 -11.04 -0.75
CA ASP A 239 7.73 -10.39 -0.74
C ASP A 239 8.68 -11.08 0.27
N ALA A 240 8.17 -11.54 1.42
CA ALA A 240 8.92 -12.31 2.40
C ALA A 240 9.44 -13.63 1.84
N ASP A 241 8.61 -14.39 1.13
CA ASP A 241 9.02 -15.66 0.54
C ASP A 241 10.01 -15.44 -0.59
N TRP A 242 9.67 -14.50 -1.46
CA TRP A 242 10.40 -14.35 -2.69
C TRP A 242 11.77 -13.72 -2.46
N MET A 243 11.83 -12.60 -1.74
CA MET A 243 13.10 -11.93 -1.41
C MET A 243 13.82 -12.61 -0.25
N GLY A 244 13.06 -13.32 0.59
CA GLY A 244 13.63 -14.21 1.60
C GLY A 244 14.59 -15.25 1.03
N ARG A 245 14.43 -15.67 -0.23
CA ARG A 245 15.42 -16.54 -0.90
C ARG A 245 16.81 -15.92 -0.95
N VAL A 246 16.91 -14.64 -1.31
CA VAL A 246 18.20 -13.92 -1.37
C VAL A 246 18.74 -13.67 0.03
N HIS A 247 17.88 -13.24 0.96
CA HIS A 247 18.29 -12.98 2.35
C HIS A 247 18.81 -14.24 3.05
N ARG A 248 18.07 -15.36 2.94
CA ARG A 248 18.47 -16.65 3.54
C ARG A 248 19.73 -17.21 2.89
N PHE A 249 19.89 -17.08 1.57
CA PHE A 249 21.11 -17.47 0.87
C PHE A 249 22.34 -16.72 1.41
N LEU A 250 22.17 -15.46 1.78
CA LEU A 250 23.21 -14.65 2.37
C LEU A 250 23.32 -14.80 3.91
N GLY A 251 22.64 -15.77 4.51
CA GLY A 251 22.73 -16.07 5.94
C GLY A 251 21.95 -15.12 6.86
N LEU A 252 20.91 -14.45 6.34
CA LEU A 252 20.00 -13.62 7.13
C LEU A 252 18.70 -14.36 7.43
N SER A 253 18.18 -14.15 8.64
CA SER A 253 16.86 -14.67 9.04
C SER A 253 15.73 -13.74 8.60
N VAL A 254 14.62 -14.32 8.13
CA VAL A 254 13.46 -13.58 7.61
C VAL A 254 12.21 -14.06 8.34
N GLY A 255 11.53 -13.12 8.99
CA GLY A 255 10.24 -13.33 9.66
C GLY A 255 9.10 -12.68 8.88
N LEU A 256 7.89 -13.19 9.12
CA LEU A 256 6.65 -12.72 8.52
C LEU A 256 5.58 -12.61 9.62
N ILE A 257 4.89 -11.48 9.69
CA ILE A 257 3.75 -11.27 10.58
C ILE A 257 2.47 -11.30 9.75
N GLN A 258 1.51 -12.12 10.17
CA GLN A 258 0.19 -12.23 9.53
C GLN A 258 -0.91 -12.23 10.57
N ARG A 259 -2.12 -11.88 10.11
CA ARG A 259 -3.34 -12.00 10.90
C ARG A 259 -3.56 -13.44 11.36
N GLY A 260 -3.98 -13.61 12.62
CA GLY A 260 -4.26 -14.92 13.21
C GLY A 260 -3.06 -15.63 13.85
N MET A 261 -1.83 -15.12 13.67
CA MET A 261 -0.66 -15.64 14.38
C MET A 261 -0.77 -15.45 15.89
N THR A 262 -0.33 -16.46 16.63
CA THR A 262 -0.21 -16.45 18.09
C THR A 262 0.88 -15.48 18.55
N ALA A 263 0.84 -15.09 19.83
CA ALA A 263 1.85 -14.19 20.41
C ALA A 263 3.28 -14.76 20.33
N ASP A 264 3.44 -16.07 20.49
CA ASP A 264 4.75 -16.74 20.44
C ASP A 264 5.31 -16.79 19.01
N GLU A 265 4.47 -17.04 18.01
CA GLU A 265 4.84 -16.98 16.60
C GLU A 265 5.27 -15.56 16.21
N ARG A 266 4.51 -14.53 16.61
CA ARG A 266 4.88 -13.12 16.37
C ARG A 266 6.22 -12.79 17.00
N ARG A 267 6.43 -13.21 18.25
CA ARG A 267 7.70 -12.99 18.96
C ARG A 267 8.88 -13.66 18.27
N SER A 268 8.68 -14.85 17.71
CA SER A 268 9.71 -15.53 16.90
C SER A 268 10.03 -14.74 15.62
N ASN A 269 9.01 -14.27 14.91
CA ASN A 269 9.17 -13.51 13.66
C ASN A 269 9.82 -12.14 13.87
N TYR A 270 9.45 -11.41 14.94
CA TYR A 270 10.10 -10.14 15.31
C TYR A 270 11.56 -10.29 15.77
N ARG A 271 12.03 -11.52 16.04
CA ARG A 271 13.45 -11.80 16.37
C ARG A 271 14.31 -12.02 15.12
N CYS A 272 13.71 -12.19 13.95
CA CYS A 272 14.45 -12.31 12.69
C CYS A 272 15.19 -11.01 12.35
N ASP A 273 16.23 -11.09 11.51
CA ASP A 273 16.99 -9.92 11.07
C ASP A 273 16.11 -8.96 10.25
N ILE A 274 15.20 -9.52 9.46
CA ILE A 274 14.22 -8.79 8.65
C ILE A 274 12.83 -9.34 8.98
N THR A 275 11.87 -8.46 9.24
CA THR A 275 10.47 -8.84 9.46
C THR A 275 9.57 -8.16 8.43
N TYR A 276 8.82 -8.94 7.67
CA TYR A 276 7.77 -8.44 6.78
C TYR A 276 6.44 -8.41 7.52
N THR A 277 5.69 -7.32 7.37
CA THR A 277 4.37 -7.13 7.97
C THR A 277 3.56 -6.16 7.13
N ASN A 278 2.26 -6.08 7.39
CA ASN A 278 1.46 -4.93 6.98
C ASN A 278 1.49 -3.84 8.08
N ASN A 279 1.00 -2.64 7.76
CA ASN A 279 0.94 -1.50 8.67
C ASN A 279 -0.04 -1.69 9.85
N SER A 280 -1.20 -2.28 9.61
CA SER A 280 -2.25 -2.52 10.60
C SER A 280 -1.77 -3.46 11.70
N GLU A 281 -1.21 -4.62 11.33
CA GLU A 281 -0.67 -5.63 12.24
C GLU A 281 0.47 -5.07 13.08
N LEU A 282 1.35 -4.27 12.47
CA LEU A 282 2.43 -3.60 13.18
C LEU A 282 1.89 -2.62 14.24
N GLY A 283 0.87 -1.83 13.89
CA GLY A 283 0.28 -0.88 14.82
C GLY A 283 -0.54 -1.55 15.93
N PHE A 284 -1.28 -2.62 15.62
CA PHE A 284 -1.99 -3.39 16.64
C PHE A 284 -1.05 -4.16 17.57
N ASP A 285 0.08 -4.67 17.08
CA ASP A 285 1.11 -5.27 17.94
C ASP A 285 1.71 -4.23 18.89
N TYR A 286 1.98 -3.02 18.40
CA TYR A 286 2.40 -1.92 19.26
C TYR A 286 1.35 -1.56 20.33
N LEU A 287 0.08 -1.44 19.94
CA LEU A 287 -0.99 -1.14 20.90
C LEU A 287 -1.17 -2.26 21.93
N ARG A 288 -1.15 -3.54 21.50
CA ARG A 288 -1.24 -4.70 22.39
C ARG A 288 -0.08 -4.76 23.38
N ASP A 289 1.14 -4.48 22.95
CA ASP A 289 2.31 -4.48 23.83
C ASP A 289 2.24 -3.40 24.90
N ASN A 290 1.65 -2.23 24.59
CA ASN A 290 1.44 -1.17 25.58
C ASN A 290 0.27 -1.46 26.54
N LEU A 291 -0.62 -2.39 26.18
CA LEU A 291 -1.72 -2.87 27.04
C LEU A 291 -1.35 -4.12 27.84
N ALA A 292 -0.30 -4.83 27.45
CA ALA A 292 0.24 -5.95 28.19
C ALA A 292 0.75 -5.44 29.54
N GLY A 293 -0.05 -5.61 30.60
CA GLY A 293 0.38 -5.34 31.97
C GLY A 293 1.56 -6.22 32.39
N SER A 294 1.98 -6.17 33.66
CA SER A 294 3.22 -6.83 34.14
C SER A 294 3.28 -8.36 33.94
N SER A 295 2.16 -9.03 33.65
CA SER A 295 2.09 -10.47 33.40
C SER A 295 2.08 -10.86 31.91
N GLY A 296 1.81 -9.91 31.00
CA GLY A 296 1.75 -10.16 29.56
C GLY A 296 3.13 -10.03 28.92
N GLN A 297 3.58 -11.06 28.21
CA GLN A 297 4.86 -10.98 27.49
C GLN A 297 4.68 -10.23 26.17
N PRO A 298 5.39 -9.10 25.94
CA PRO A 298 5.30 -8.36 24.70
C PRO A 298 5.73 -9.22 23.50
N VAL A 299 5.12 -8.97 22.34
CA VAL A 299 5.49 -9.64 21.08
C VAL A 299 6.61 -8.88 20.37
N MET A 300 6.63 -7.54 20.46
CA MET A 300 7.71 -6.72 19.95
C MET A 300 8.89 -6.70 20.93
N ARG A 301 10.09 -6.45 20.42
CA ARG A 301 11.32 -6.53 21.21
C ARG A 301 11.56 -5.28 22.07
N TRP A 302 11.21 -5.32 23.35
CA TRP A 302 11.53 -4.28 24.33
C TRP A 302 12.99 -4.34 24.82
N PRO A 303 13.62 -3.20 25.22
CA PRO A 303 13.05 -1.86 25.41
C PRO A 303 13.14 -0.92 24.20
N ARG A 304 13.58 -1.38 23.02
CA ARG A 304 13.66 -0.53 21.81
C ARG A 304 13.19 -1.31 20.57
N PRO A 305 11.88 -1.50 20.41
CA PRO A 305 11.33 -2.24 19.27
C PRO A 305 11.56 -1.50 17.94
N PHE A 306 11.75 -0.18 17.98
CA PHE A 306 11.88 0.67 16.80
C PHE A 306 13.34 0.94 16.44
N HIS A 307 13.76 0.43 15.27
CA HIS A 307 15.12 0.65 14.74
C HIS A 307 15.09 1.27 13.34
N PHE A 308 14.55 0.54 12.36
CA PHE A 308 14.43 0.98 10.99
C PHE A 308 13.16 0.41 10.37
N ALA A 309 12.32 1.30 9.85
CA ALA A 309 11.15 0.92 9.07
C ALA A 309 11.37 1.31 7.60
N ILE A 310 11.02 0.39 6.72
CA ILE A 310 10.91 0.65 5.29
C ILE A 310 9.49 0.39 4.85
N VAL A 311 8.84 1.44 4.37
CA VAL A 311 7.45 1.43 3.97
C VAL A 311 7.39 1.31 2.45
N ASP A 312 6.94 0.17 1.94
CA ASP A 312 6.52 0.03 0.54
C ASP A 312 5.21 0.78 0.36
N GLU A 313 5.02 1.40 -0.81
CA GLU A 313 3.83 2.20 -1.11
C GLU A 313 3.53 3.26 -0.02
N VAL A 314 4.58 3.97 0.38
CA VAL A 314 4.60 4.89 1.54
C VAL A 314 3.54 5.99 1.48
N ASP A 315 3.17 6.43 0.28
CA ASP A 315 2.08 7.38 0.09
C ASP A 315 0.74 6.77 0.50
N SER A 316 0.48 5.51 0.21
CA SER A 316 -0.77 4.93 0.70
C SER A 316 -0.75 4.57 2.16
N VAL A 317 0.37 4.08 2.70
CA VAL A 317 0.44 3.75 4.12
C VAL A 317 0.39 5.01 5.00
N LEU A 318 1.11 6.08 4.64
CA LEU A 318 1.23 7.27 5.49
C LEU A 318 0.26 8.41 5.14
N ILE A 319 -0.30 8.42 3.92
CA ILE A 319 -1.22 9.49 3.46
C ILE A 319 -2.64 8.94 3.29
N ASP A 320 -2.84 7.87 2.53
CA ASP A 320 -4.20 7.34 2.27
C ASP A 320 -4.80 6.68 3.51
N GLU A 321 -4.08 5.72 4.11
CA GLU A 321 -4.52 5.01 5.30
C GLU A 321 -4.31 5.83 6.57
N GLY A 322 -3.42 6.83 6.52
CA GLY A 322 -3.21 7.82 7.57
C GLY A 322 -4.40 8.76 7.84
N ARG A 323 -5.57 8.51 7.23
CA ARG A 323 -6.80 9.29 7.46
C ARG A 323 -7.55 8.87 8.72
N SER A 324 -7.26 7.71 9.31
CA SER A 324 -7.94 7.23 10.51
C SER A 324 -6.94 6.60 11.49
N PRO A 325 -7.10 6.83 12.81
CA PRO A 325 -6.25 6.20 13.80
C PRO A 325 -6.56 4.70 13.93
N LEU A 326 -5.56 3.93 14.35
CA LEU A 326 -5.76 2.57 14.86
C LEU A 326 -6.29 2.66 16.29
N LEU A 327 -7.30 1.86 16.62
CA LEU A 327 -7.91 1.84 17.95
C LEU A 327 -8.23 0.41 18.41
N ILE A 328 -7.99 0.15 19.69
CA ILE A 328 -8.43 -1.04 20.41
C ILE A 328 -9.55 -0.59 21.35
N SER A 329 -10.74 -1.10 21.10
CA SER A 329 -11.87 -0.94 22.01
C SER A 329 -11.86 -2.05 23.06
N GLY A 330 -12.27 -1.73 24.27
CA GLY A 330 -12.54 -2.67 25.34
C GLY A 330 -13.87 -2.40 25.99
N GLU A 331 -14.32 -3.35 26.81
CA GLU A 331 -15.58 -3.24 27.54
C GLU A 331 -15.37 -2.48 28.86
N ALA A 332 -16.12 -1.40 29.05
CA ALA A 332 -16.22 -0.75 30.36
C ALA A 332 -17.24 -1.49 31.23
N SER A 333 -16.86 -2.67 31.77
CA SER A 333 -17.79 -3.52 32.52
C SER A 333 -17.90 -3.19 34.01
N LYS A 334 -16.90 -2.51 34.60
CA LYS A 334 -16.84 -2.30 36.06
C LYS A 334 -18.04 -1.54 36.62
N ASP A 335 -18.59 -0.62 35.84
CA ASP A 335 -19.68 0.27 36.30
C ASP A 335 -21.07 -0.14 35.79
N ALA A 336 -21.19 -1.25 35.06
CA ALA A 336 -22.47 -1.70 34.51
C ALA A 336 -23.52 -1.92 35.61
N ALA A 337 -23.10 -2.35 36.81
CA ALA A 337 -23.96 -2.55 37.97
C ALA A 337 -24.52 -1.24 38.57
N ARG A 338 -23.90 -0.09 38.29
CA ARG A 338 -24.36 1.22 38.80
C ARG A 338 -25.62 1.71 38.08
N TYR A 339 -25.79 1.38 36.80
CA TYR A 339 -26.93 1.87 36.00
C TYR A 339 -28.30 1.44 36.53
N PRO A 340 -28.54 0.16 36.89
CA PRO A 340 -29.82 -0.26 37.48
C PRO A 340 -30.11 0.44 38.82
N VAL A 341 -29.08 0.69 39.63
CA VAL A 341 -29.23 1.41 40.92
C VAL A 341 -29.58 2.88 40.65
N ALA A 342 -28.85 3.54 39.75
CA ALA A 342 -29.11 4.93 39.38
C ALA A 342 -30.49 5.13 38.74
N ALA A 343 -30.99 4.17 37.96
CA ALA A 343 -32.34 4.20 37.41
C ALA A 343 -33.41 4.23 38.51
N LYS A 344 -33.26 3.41 39.56
CA LYS A 344 -34.15 3.42 40.74
C LYS A 344 -34.08 4.74 41.51
N VAL A 345 -32.88 5.31 41.68
CA VAL A 345 -32.73 6.63 42.31
C VAL A 345 -33.44 7.71 41.47
N ALA A 346 -33.29 7.69 40.15
CA ALA A 346 -33.98 8.61 39.26
C ALA A 346 -35.52 8.49 39.33
N GLU A 347 -36.07 7.31 39.62
CA GLU A 347 -37.51 7.13 39.87
C GLU A 347 -37.99 7.85 41.15
N LEU A 348 -37.16 7.88 42.20
CA LEU A 348 -37.48 8.55 43.48
C LEU A 348 -37.43 10.09 43.37
N LEU A 349 -36.60 10.61 42.46
CA LEU A 349 -36.45 12.05 42.27
C LEU A 349 -37.65 12.64 41.52
N VAL A 350 -38.04 13.87 41.88
CA VAL A 350 -39.24 14.55 41.39
C VAL A 350 -38.81 15.82 40.67
N ARG A 351 -39.31 16.00 39.45
CA ARG A 351 -39.03 17.17 38.62
C ARG A 351 -39.52 18.47 39.28
N GLU A 352 -38.78 19.56 39.09
CA GLU A 352 -38.99 20.89 39.69
C GLU A 352 -38.80 20.97 41.22
N LEU A 353 -38.52 19.85 41.89
CA LEU A 353 -38.19 19.80 43.32
C LEU A 353 -36.74 19.33 43.51
N HIS A 354 -36.45 18.12 43.03
CA HIS A 354 -35.16 17.46 43.17
C HIS A 354 -34.22 17.71 41.97
N TYR A 355 -34.76 18.05 40.80
CA TYR A 355 -33.98 18.39 39.62
C TYR A 355 -34.77 19.32 38.68
N THR A 356 -34.05 20.10 37.90
CA THR A 356 -34.59 20.96 36.84
C THR A 356 -34.23 20.39 35.47
N VAL A 357 -35.10 20.63 34.47
CA VAL A 357 -34.94 20.11 33.11
C VAL A 357 -34.96 21.27 32.13
N GLU A 358 -33.90 21.39 31.32
CA GLU A 358 -33.82 22.38 30.26
C GLU A 358 -34.00 21.71 28.89
N LEU A 359 -35.13 22.03 28.24
CA LEU A 359 -35.58 21.36 27.01
C LEU A 359 -34.79 21.77 25.76
N LYS A 360 -34.11 22.92 25.76
CA LYS A 360 -33.36 23.40 24.58
C LYS A 360 -32.08 22.60 24.36
N ASP A 361 -31.37 22.31 25.44
CA ASP A 361 -30.05 21.66 25.41
C ASP A 361 -30.11 20.19 25.83
N ASN A 362 -31.31 19.66 26.10
CA ASN A 362 -31.54 18.33 26.64
C ASN A 362 -30.66 18.03 27.88
N SER A 363 -30.60 19.01 28.79
CA SER A 363 -29.81 18.96 30.02
C SER A 363 -30.71 18.81 31.25
N VAL A 364 -30.14 18.20 32.30
CA VAL A 364 -30.77 18.04 33.61
C VAL A 364 -29.77 18.49 34.66
N GLU A 365 -30.23 19.27 35.63
CA GLU A 365 -29.42 19.72 36.77
C GLU A 365 -30.09 19.29 38.09
N LEU A 366 -29.30 18.78 39.03
CA LEU A 366 -29.78 18.41 40.36
C LEU A 366 -29.89 19.67 41.23
N THR A 367 -30.99 19.79 41.98
CA THR A 367 -31.11 20.81 43.03
C THR A 367 -30.41 20.32 44.31
N GLU A 368 -30.11 21.21 45.26
CA GLU A 368 -29.53 20.81 46.56
C GLU A 368 -30.35 19.72 47.27
N GLN A 369 -31.68 19.78 47.16
CA GLN A 369 -32.57 18.76 47.73
C GLN A 369 -32.45 17.42 47.00
N GLY A 370 -32.29 17.44 45.68
CA GLY A 370 -32.08 16.22 44.91
C GLY A 370 -30.72 15.57 45.14
N ILE A 371 -29.68 16.39 45.35
CA ILE A 371 -28.35 15.92 45.75
C ILE A 371 -28.45 15.17 47.08
N ALA A 372 -29.03 15.81 48.11
CA ALA A 372 -29.17 15.21 49.43
C ALA A 372 -30.01 13.91 49.41
N LEU A 373 -31.07 13.85 48.61
CA LEU A 373 -31.90 12.64 48.48
C LEU A 373 -31.15 11.52 47.74
N ALA A 374 -30.41 11.85 46.68
CA ALA A 374 -29.63 10.88 45.93
C ALA A 374 -28.46 10.32 46.77
N GLU A 375 -27.76 11.16 47.53
CA GLU A 375 -26.71 10.76 48.47
C GLU A 375 -27.25 9.81 49.54
N MET A 376 -28.39 10.15 50.13
CA MET A 376 -29.08 9.30 51.10
C MET A 376 -29.48 7.95 50.49
N ALA A 377 -30.03 7.94 49.27
CA ALA A 377 -30.49 6.72 48.61
C ALA A 377 -29.33 5.80 48.16
N LEU A 378 -28.15 6.38 47.88
CA LEU A 378 -26.95 5.66 47.47
C LEU A 378 -26.01 5.33 48.64
N GLU A 379 -26.34 5.76 49.86
CA GLU A 379 -25.50 5.63 51.06
C GLU A 379 -24.09 6.23 50.88
N THR A 380 -23.99 7.33 50.11
CA THR A 380 -22.74 8.07 49.87
C THR A 380 -22.80 9.46 50.49
N SER A 381 -21.63 10.01 50.84
CA SER A 381 -21.50 11.38 51.35
C SER A 381 -21.26 12.44 50.27
N ASP A 382 -20.87 12.02 49.06
CA ASP A 382 -20.59 12.92 47.93
C ASP A 382 -20.81 12.18 46.61
N LEU A 383 -21.67 12.70 45.74
CA LEU A 383 -21.90 12.11 44.41
C LEU A 383 -20.72 12.31 43.45
N TRP A 384 -19.84 13.28 43.72
CA TRP A 384 -18.69 13.66 42.88
C TRP A 384 -17.35 13.11 43.37
N ASP A 385 -17.35 12.16 44.32
CA ASP A 385 -16.13 11.50 44.76
C ASP A 385 -15.38 10.87 43.57
N GLU A 386 -14.09 11.19 43.44
CA GLU A 386 -13.22 10.65 42.38
C GLU A 386 -13.01 9.13 42.52
N ASN A 387 -13.11 8.58 43.74
CA ASN A 387 -12.93 7.16 44.00
C ASN A 387 -14.22 6.34 43.80
N ASP A 388 -15.38 6.95 43.98
CA ASP A 388 -16.69 6.31 43.78
C ASP A 388 -17.72 7.25 43.12
N PRO A 389 -17.56 7.60 41.83
CA PRO A 389 -18.37 8.62 41.20
C PRO A 389 -19.79 8.12 40.89
N TRP A 390 -20.81 8.78 41.44
CA TRP A 390 -22.24 8.46 41.20
C TRP A 390 -22.97 9.52 40.37
N ALA A 391 -22.52 10.78 40.40
CA ALA A 391 -23.18 11.91 39.75
C ALA A 391 -23.51 11.63 38.27
N ARG A 392 -22.54 11.12 37.51
CA ARG A 392 -22.72 10.80 36.07
C ARG A 392 -23.86 9.81 35.84
N PHE A 393 -23.97 8.77 36.66
CA PHE A 393 -24.96 7.71 36.50
C PHE A 393 -26.36 8.22 36.83
N VAL A 394 -26.50 8.98 37.93
CA VAL A 394 -27.78 9.59 38.33
C VAL A 394 -28.24 10.61 37.28
N MET A 395 -27.35 11.48 36.80
CA MET A 395 -27.67 12.44 35.73
C MET A 395 -28.07 11.75 34.43
N ASN A 396 -27.38 10.69 34.02
CA ASN A 396 -27.74 9.93 32.82
C ASN A 396 -29.08 9.20 33.00
N ALA A 397 -29.38 8.67 34.18
CA ALA A 397 -30.65 8.05 34.50
C ALA A 397 -31.81 9.06 34.45
N LEU A 398 -31.61 10.28 34.97
CA LEU A 398 -32.58 11.36 34.84
C LEU A 398 -32.79 11.80 33.37
N LYS A 399 -31.70 11.91 32.60
CA LYS A 399 -31.80 12.17 31.15
C LYS A 399 -32.60 11.08 30.44
N ALA A 400 -32.31 9.81 30.71
CA ALA A 400 -33.06 8.67 30.19
C ALA A 400 -34.53 8.71 30.60
N LYS A 401 -34.84 9.12 31.84
CA LYS A 401 -36.21 9.29 32.35
C LYS A 401 -36.99 10.35 31.56
N GLU A 402 -36.41 11.54 31.37
CA GLU A 402 -37.10 12.72 30.83
C GLU A 402 -37.11 12.82 29.29
N PHE A 403 -35.97 12.55 28.64
CA PHE A 403 -35.76 12.83 27.21
C PHE A 403 -35.92 11.61 26.29
N TYR A 404 -35.92 10.39 26.85
CA TYR A 404 -35.96 9.17 26.04
C TYR A 404 -37.20 8.36 26.37
N ARG A 405 -38.21 8.46 25.52
CA ARG A 405 -39.50 7.78 25.63
C ARG A 405 -39.55 6.59 24.69
N ARG A 406 -40.07 5.49 25.24
CA ARG A 406 -40.35 4.30 24.48
C ARG A 406 -41.42 4.60 23.43
N ASP A 407 -41.25 4.01 22.26
CA ASP A 407 -42.07 4.14 21.06
C ASP A 407 -42.05 5.54 20.41
N VAL A 408 -41.17 6.44 20.87
CA VAL A 408 -40.89 7.74 20.24
C VAL A 408 -39.42 7.79 19.80
N GLU A 409 -38.47 7.84 20.74
CA GLU A 409 -37.04 7.89 20.42
C GLU A 409 -36.42 6.49 20.27
N TYR A 410 -37.06 5.44 20.81
CA TYR A 410 -36.59 4.06 20.72
C TYR A 410 -37.67 3.02 20.92
N ILE A 411 -37.37 1.78 20.52
CA ILE A 411 -38.20 0.60 20.78
C ILE A 411 -37.38 -0.48 21.48
N VAL A 412 -38.07 -1.38 22.19
CA VAL A 412 -37.46 -2.58 22.77
C VAL A 412 -37.92 -3.82 22.00
N ARG A 413 -36.98 -4.58 21.43
CA ARG A 413 -37.24 -5.86 20.75
C ARG A 413 -36.20 -6.90 21.15
N ASN A 414 -36.61 -8.14 21.36
CA ASN A 414 -35.72 -9.25 21.74
C ASN A 414 -34.80 -8.93 22.94
N GLY A 415 -35.30 -8.17 23.91
CA GLY A 415 -34.52 -7.74 25.09
C GLY A 415 -33.43 -6.69 24.80
N LYS A 416 -33.50 -5.98 23.67
CA LYS A 416 -32.55 -4.93 23.27
C LYS A 416 -33.27 -3.63 22.90
N VAL A 417 -32.60 -2.50 23.15
CA VAL A 417 -33.04 -1.15 22.79
C VAL A 417 -32.57 -0.82 21.37
N PHE A 418 -33.47 -0.33 20.53
CA PHE A 418 -33.18 0.14 19.17
C PHE A 418 -33.66 1.57 18.96
N ILE A 419 -32.79 2.42 18.42
CA ILE A 419 -33.07 3.85 18.21
C ILE A 419 -33.99 4.02 17.00
N ILE A 420 -35.01 4.87 17.14
CA ILE A 420 -35.84 5.32 16.03
C ILE A 420 -35.23 6.63 15.50
N ASN A 421 -34.96 6.70 14.20
CA ASN A 421 -34.48 7.92 13.55
C ASN A 421 -35.69 8.72 13.05
N GLU A 422 -35.95 9.91 13.60
CA GLU A 422 -36.91 10.85 13.02
C GLU A 422 -36.34 11.40 11.71
N ILE A 423 -36.84 10.93 10.58
CA ILE A 423 -36.54 11.55 9.28
C ILE A 423 -37.50 12.73 9.11
N TYR A 424 -36.98 13.97 9.20
CA TYR A 424 -37.62 15.11 8.56
C TYR A 424 -37.39 15.00 7.05
N GLU A 425 -38.36 14.45 6.31
CA GLU A 425 -38.33 14.45 4.84
C GLU A 425 -39.11 15.65 4.31
N PHE A 426 -38.39 16.60 3.70
CA PHE A 426 -38.94 17.48 2.67
C PHE A 426 -38.75 16.77 1.33
N GLU A 427 -39.79 16.14 0.78
CA GLU A 427 -39.85 15.79 -0.65
C GLU A 427 -41.24 16.05 -1.24
N ASN A 428 -41.24 16.56 -2.48
CA ASN A 428 -42.37 17.09 -3.24
C ASN A 428 -43.46 16.03 -3.55
N PRO A 429 -44.76 16.33 -3.37
CA PRO A 429 -45.85 15.36 -3.49
C PRO A 429 -46.39 15.21 -4.94
N SER A 430 -45.54 15.12 -5.96
CA SER A 430 -46.01 15.06 -7.36
C SER A 430 -45.96 13.70 -8.05
N ASN A 431 -45.47 12.63 -7.41
CA ASN A 431 -45.42 11.30 -8.04
C ASN A 431 -45.89 10.17 -7.11
N PHE A 432 -47.20 9.97 -7.01
CA PHE A 432 -47.75 8.65 -6.64
C PHE A 432 -49.02 8.39 -7.45
N GLN A 433 -48.91 7.53 -8.47
CA GLN A 433 -50.04 6.93 -9.16
C GLN A 433 -50.49 5.69 -8.40
N THR A 434 -51.79 5.61 -8.11
CA THR A 434 -52.46 4.50 -7.45
C THR A 434 -52.65 3.32 -8.40
N TYR A 435 -52.26 2.11 -7.96
CA TYR A 435 -52.73 0.85 -8.52
C TYR A 435 -53.63 0.17 -7.48
N GLU A 436 -54.92 0.05 -7.81
CA GLU A 436 -55.90 -0.75 -7.06
C GLU A 436 -55.87 -2.20 -7.55
N SER A 437 -55.73 -3.16 -6.64
CA SER A 437 -56.59 -4.36 -6.57
C SER A 437 -56.14 -5.36 -5.49
N GLY A 438 -57.06 -5.69 -4.57
CA GLY A 438 -57.35 -7.07 -4.16
C GLY A 438 -56.49 -7.75 -3.09
N ASN A 439 -56.85 -7.55 -1.82
CA ASN A 439 -57.13 -8.55 -0.77
C ASN A 439 -56.70 -8.05 0.62
N VAL A 440 -57.69 -7.73 1.44
CA VAL A 440 -57.52 -7.23 2.80
C VAL A 440 -57.62 -8.42 3.76
N GLY A 441 -56.48 -8.80 4.34
CA GLY A 441 -56.40 -9.74 5.45
C GLY A 441 -55.03 -9.63 6.11
N THR A 442 -55.00 -9.11 7.34
CA THR A 442 -53.86 -9.12 8.29
C THR A 442 -52.62 -8.24 8.05
N ASP A 443 -52.63 -7.28 7.11
CA ASP A 443 -51.43 -6.44 6.86
C ASP A 443 -51.58 -4.95 7.22
N CYS A 444 -52.70 -4.57 7.86
CA CYS A 444 -52.99 -3.17 8.19
C CYS A 444 -52.26 -2.65 9.45
N ALA A 445 -51.80 -3.53 10.33
CA ALA A 445 -51.00 -3.13 11.51
C ALA A 445 -49.54 -2.81 11.16
N ASN A 446 -49.01 -3.36 10.06
CA ASN A 446 -47.66 -3.04 9.56
C ASN A 446 -47.63 -1.82 8.63
N ARG A 447 -48.79 -1.37 8.10
CA ARG A 447 -48.85 -0.26 7.14
C ARG A 447 -49.06 1.13 7.73
N LEU A 448 -49.38 1.23 9.03
CA LEU A 448 -49.43 2.53 9.72
C LEU A 448 -48.10 2.97 10.33
N LEU A 449 -47.00 2.26 10.02
CA LEU A 449 -45.62 2.70 10.31
C LEU A 449 -45.02 3.51 9.15
N MET A 450 -45.83 3.94 8.17
CA MET A 450 -45.45 4.84 7.06
C MET A 450 -45.42 6.34 7.48
N LEU A 451 -44.85 6.63 8.64
CA LEU A 451 -44.34 7.95 9.04
C LEU A 451 -42.88 7.76 9.46
N THR A 452 -42.13 7.07 8.58
CA THR A 452 -41.16 5.99 8.87
C THR A 452 -39.96 6.41 9.70
N GLY A 453 -40.10 6.39 11.03
CA GLY A 453 -38.96 6.28 11.92
C GLY A 453 -38.20 5.00 11.64
N ARG A 454 -37.05 5.08 10.94
CA ARG A 454 -36.23 3.90 10.64
C ARG A 454 -35.55 3.42 11.92
N VAL A 455 -35.61 2.12 12.17
CA VAL A 455 -34.94 1.49 13.30
C VAL A 455 -33.46 1.32 12.97
N GLU A 456 -32.59 1.99 13.71
CA GLU A 456 -31.15 1.93 13.54
C GLU A 456 -30.55 0.82 14.41
N GLU A 457 -30.45 -0.40 13.87
CA GLU A 457 -30.04 -1.59 14.64
C GLU A 457 -28.62 -1.52 15.21
N LYS A 458 -27.74 -0.73 14.60
CA LYS A 458 -26.33 -0.63 14.97
C LYS A 458 -25.98 0.63 15.76
N ARG A 459 -26.94 1.54 15.96
CA ARG A 459 -26.69 2.83 16.59
C ARG A 459 -26.98 2.76 18.08
N ARG A 460 -26.10 3.37 18.88
CA ARG A 460 -26.25 3.53 20.33
C ARG A 460 -26.03 5.00 20.70
N TRP A 461 -26.65 5.45 21.79
CA TRP A 461 -26.34 6.77 22.34
C TRP A 461 -25.03 6.71 23.13
N SER A 462 -24.20 7.74 23.00
CA SER A 462 -22.90 7.83 23.66
C SER A 462 -23.01 8.29 25.11
N GLY A 463 -21.88 8.23 25.85
CA GLY A 463 -21.76 8.83 27.17
C GLY A 463 -22.51 8.10 28.29
N GLY A 464 -22.83 6.81 28.12
CA GLY A 464 -23.58 6.03 29.10
C GLY A 464 -25.09 6.18 29.02
N ILE A 465 -25.63 6.93 28.07
CA ILE A 465 -27.08 7.14 27.93
C ILE A 465 -27.79 5.85 27.50
N HIS A 466 -27.18 5.08 26.61
CA HIS A 466 -27.79 3.84 26.14
C HIS A 466 -27.96 2.81 27.27
N GLN A 467 -26.96 2.68 28.14
CA GLN A 467 -27.04 1.85 29.35
C GLN A 467 -28.08 2.38 30.34
N ALA A 468 -28.23 3.70 30.46
CA ALA A 468 -29.26 4.28 31.31
C ALA A 468 -30.68 3.98 30.78
N VAL A 469 -30.88 3.96 29.46
CA VAL A 469 -32.15 3.55 28.84
C VAL A 469 -32.37 2.04 28.99
N GLU A 470 -31.35 1.21 28.80
CA GLU A 470 -31.43 -0.23 29.08
C GLU A 470 -31.81 -0.50 30.54
N ALA A 471 -31.23 0.25 31.49
CA ALA A 471 -31.54 0.16 32.91
C ALA A 471 -32.97 0.61 33.24
N LYS A 472 -33.42 1.71 32.62
CA LYS A 472 -34.80 2.22 32.73
C LYS A 472 -35.83 1.16 32.31
N GLU A 473 -35.52 0.39 31.27
CA GLU A 473 -36.39 -0.67 30.76
C GLU A 473 -36.18 -2.04 31.45
N GLY A 474 -35.31 -2.12 32.47
CA GLY A 474 -35.01 -3.35 33.19
C GLY A 474 -34.28 -4.42 32.35
N LEU A 475 -33.56 -4.01 31.31
CA LEU A 475 -32.84 -4.89 30.40
C LEU A 475 -31.42 -5.21 30.91
N LYS A 476 -30.81 -6.25 30.33
CA LYS A 476 -29.41 -6.58 30.59
C LYS A 476 -28.52 -5.48 30.01
N ILE A 477 -27.76 -4.80 30.88
CA ILE A 477 -26.85 -3.73 30.48
C ILE A 477 -25.72 -4.31 29.64
N GLU A 478 -25.59 -3.82 28.41
CA GLU A 478 -24.44 -4.11 27.58
C GLU A 478 -23.32 -3.10 27.88
N ALA A 479 -22.10 -3.62 28.10
CA ALA A 479 -20.96 -2.77 28.43
C ALA A 479 -20.68 -1.79 27.29
N ASP A 480 -20.39 -0.53 27.65
CA ASP A 480 -19.98 0.47 26.69
C ASP A 480 -18.63 0.07 26.07
N SER A 481 -18.54 0.19 24.75
CA SER A 481 -17.27 0.04 24.03
C SER A 481 -16.48 1.33 24.18
N VAL A 482 -15.43 1.31 25.01
CA VAL A 482 -14.54 2.46 25.22
C VAL A 482 -13.22 2.22 24.50
N VAL A 483 -12.65 3.28 23.93
CA VAL A 483 -11.31 3.21 23.32
C VAL A 483 -10.26 3.07 24.43
N VAL A 484 -9.61 1.90 24.50
CA VAL A 484 -8.61 1.56 25.52
C VAL A 484 -7.21 1.98 25.07
N ALA A 485 -6.92 1.84 23.77
CA ALA A 485 -5.68 2.32 23.18
C ALA A 485 -5.93 2.81 21.76
N GLN A 486 -5.20 3.82 21.32
CA GLN A 486 -5.25 4.29 19.94
C GLN A 486 -3.89 4.82 19.48
N ILE A 487 -3.58 4.84 18.20
CA ILE A 487 -2.40 5.53 17.66
C ILE A 487 -2.64 5.87 16.20
N THR A 488 -2.17 7.02 15.72
CA THR A 488 -2.14 7.30 14.29
C THR A 488 -0.92 6.65 13.61
N TYR A 489 -1.02 6.29 12.33
CA TYR A 489 0.14 5.78 11.59
C TYR A 489 1.31 6.76 11.61
N GLN A 490 1.01 8.06 11.52
CA GLN A 490 2.01 9.11 11.54
C GLN A 490 2.83 9.08 12.83
N SER A 491 2.17 9.02 13.99
CA SER A 491 2.85 8.92 15.29
C SER A 491 3.60 7.60 15.44
N LEU A 492 3.01 6.47 15.03
CA LEU A 492 3.67 5.16 15.07
C LEU A 492 5.00 5.19 14.30
N PHE A 493 5.00 5.71 13.07
CA PHE A 493 6.21 5.76 12.25
C PHE A 493 7.21 6.83 12.69
N LYS A 494 6.77 7.87 13.41
CA LYS A 494 7.68 8.83 14.07
C LYS A 494 8.53 8.17 15.17
N LEU A 495 8.07 7.07 15.78
CA LEU A 495 8.83 6.30 16.78
C LEU A 495 10.10 5.65 16.19
N TYR A 496 10.16 5.44 14.88
CA TYR A 496 11.34 4.87 14.23
C TYR A 496 12.45 5.91 14.09
N PRO A 497 13.65 5.67 14.67
CA PRO A 497 14.78 6.58 14.49
C PRO A 497 15.17 6.73 13.02
N LYS A 498 15.07 5.63 12.26
CA LYS A 498 15.30 5.58 10.82
C LYS A 498 14.01 5.21 10.11
N LEU A 499 13.63 5.98 9.11
CA LEU A 499 12.41 5.76 8.34
C LEU A 499 12.69 6.02 6.87
N SER A 500 12.41 5.02 6.04
CA SER A 500 12.49 5.16 4.59
C SER A 500 11.22 4.66 3.93
N GLY A 501 10.94 5.16 2.73
CA GLY A 501 9.75 4.76 2.00
C GLY A 501 9.96 4.80 0.50
N MET A 502 9.18 3.99 -0.23
CA MET A 502 9.12 4.01 -1.70
C MET A 502 7.71 4.15 -2.19
N THR A 503 7.59 4.82 -3.33
CA THR A 503 6.37 4.82 -4.15
C THR A 503 6.69 5.40 -5.53
N GLY A 504 5.84 5.14 -6.52
CA GLY A 504 5.91 5.76 -7.84
C GLY A 504 5.33 7.18 -7.90
N THR A 505 4.79 7.70 -6.79
CA THR A 505 3.97 8.92 -6.85
C THR A 505 4.15 9.90 -5.69
N ALA A 506 5.15 9.74 -4.82
CA ALA A 506 5.35 10.62 -3.66
C ALA A 506 5.80 12.04 -3.99
N LYS A 507 6.25 12.33 -5.22
CA LYS A 507 6.75 13.67 -5.56
C LYS A 507 5.68 14.75 -5.43
N THR A 508 4.40 14.41 -5.64
CA THR A 508 3.27 15.34 -5.43
C THR A 508 3.13 15.75 -3.96
N GLU A 509 3.41 14.83 -3.04
CA GLU A 509 3.25 15.01 -1.58
C GLU A 509 4.56 15.35 -0.87
N GLU A 510 5.60 15.79 -1.58
CA GLU A 510 6.91 16.08 -0.99
C GLU A 510 6.82 17.06 0.19
N ASN A 511 5.97 18.08 0.07
CA ASN A 511 5.74 19.05 1.12
C ASN A 511 5.07 18.43 2.35
N GLU A 512 4.17 17.48 2.17
CA GLU A 512 3.50 16.77 3.27
C GLU A 512 4.51 15.88 4.00
N PHE A 513 5.29 15.08 3.26
CA PHE A 513 6.35 14.25 3.85
C PHE A 513 7.42 15.05 4.59
N LEU A 514 7.84 16.20 4.02
CA LEU A 514 8.82 17.06 4.65
C LEU A 514 8.29 17.70 5.92
N LYS A 515 7.03 18.20 5.91
CA LYS A 515 6.42 18.84 7.09
C LYS A 515 6.10 17.84 8.21
N MET A 516 5.54 16.69 7.87
CA MET A 516 5.02 15.74 8.87
C MET A 516 6.10 14.80 9.41
N PHE A 517 7.01 14.34 8.55
CA PHE A 517 7.97 13.30 8.89
C PHE A 517 9.44 13.74 8.80
N GLN A 518 9.69 14.97 8.30
CA GLN A 518 11.03 15.50 8.00
C GLN A 518 11.79 14.62 7.01
N ILE A 519 11.07 14.11 6.00
CA ILE A 519 11.64 13.21 4.99
C ILE A 519 11.65 13.91 3.63
N PRO A 520 12.83 14.12 3.02
CA PRO A 520 12.90 14.62 1.65
C PRO A 520 12.51 13.54 0.65
N VAL A 521 11.94 13.96 -0.48
CA VAL A 521 11.50 13.07 -1.57
C VAL A 521 12.45 13.18 -2.76
N ILE A 522 13.21 12.11 -2.99
CA ILE A 522 14.16 12.03 -4.11
C ILE A 522 13.48 11.35 -5.28
N GLU A 523 13.51 11.98 -6.46
CA GLU A 523 12.94 11.42 -7.68
C GLU A 523 14.02 10.68 -8.48
N VAL A 524 13.85 9.36 -8.60
CA VAL A 524 14.79 8.49 -9.32
C VAL A 524 14.42 8.39 -10.80
N PRO A 525 15.41 8.46 -11.71
CA PRO A 525 15.18 8.30 -13.14
C PRO A 525 14.66 6.89 -13.48
N THR A 526 13.88 6.78 -14.55
CA THR A 526 13.48 5.47 -15.08
C THR A 526 14.66 4.76 -15.75
N ASN A 527 14.61 3.43 -15.81
CA ASN A 527 15.62 2.61 -16.50
C ASN A 527 15.58 2.86 -18.01
N LEU A 528 14.36 2.94 -18.55
CA LEU A 528 14.09 3.29 -19.94
C LEU A 528 13.16 4.51 -19.98
N PRO A 529 13.29 5.39 -21.00
CA PRO A 529 12.44 6.56 -21.14
C PRO A 529 10.96 6.17 -21.21
N ASN A 530 10.10 6.93 -20.53
CA ASN A 530 8.66 6.77 -20.65
C ASN A 530 8.18 7.30 -22.02
N ILE A 531 7.59 6.44 -22.84
CA ILE A 531 7.00 6.78 -24.15
C ILE A 531 5.46 6.65 -24.17
N ARG A 532 4.83 6.57 -23.00
CA ARG A 532 3.37 6.49 -22.85
C ARG A 532 2.71 7.75 -23.41
N ASN A 533 1.61 7.56 -24.13
CA ASN A 533 0.79 8.65 -24.63
C ASN A 533 -0.39 8.93 -23.68
N ASP A 534 -0.31 10.04 -22.93
CA ASP A 534 -1.41 10.50 -22.08
C ASP A 534 -2.37 11.36 -22.91
N LEU A 535 -3.50 10.75 -23.31
CA LEU A 535 -4.52 11.37 -24.14
C LEU A 535 -5.31 12.41 -23.33
N PRO A 536 -5.85 13.46 -23.98
CA PRO A 536 -6.66 14.46 -23.29
C PRO A 536 -7.84 13.85 -22.53
N THR A 537 -8.10 14.38 -21.34
CA THR A 537 -9.29 14.04 -20.55
C THR A 537 -10.56 14.48 -21.30
N LEU A 538 -11.54 13.58 -21.39
CA LEU A 538 -12.88 13.86 -21.92
C LEU A 538 -13.83 14.14 -20.76
N ALA A 539 -14.59 15.23 -20.83
CA ALA A 539 -15.60 15.58 -19.86
C ALA A 539 -16.99 15.45 -20.49
N PHE A 540 -17.96 14.94 -19.73
CA PHE A 540 -19.33 14.70 -20.18
C PHE A 540 -20.31 15.41 -19.25
N ALA A 541 -21.43 15.89 -19.81
CA ALA A 541 -22.49 16.50 -19.01
C ALA A 541 -23.24 15.46 -18.16
N THR A 542 -23.48 14.27 -18.72
CA THR A 542 -24.23 13.18 -18.09
C THR A 542 -23.35 11.96 -17.84
N ALA A 543 -23.70 11.14 -16.85
CA ALA A 543 -23.03 9.87 -16.58
C ALA A 543 -23.32 8.86 -17.70
N ARG A 544 -24.52 8.89 -18.26
CA ARG A 544 -24.93 8.04 -19.40
C ARG A 544 -24.02 8.25 -20.62
N GLY A 545 -23.83 9.50 -21.06
CA GLY A 545 -22.97 9.81 -22.20
C GLY A 545 -21.53 9.35 -21.99
N LYS A 546 -21.00 9.54 -20.77
CA LYS A 546 -19.68 9.03 -20.36
C LYS A 546 -19.58 7.52 -20.52
N TRP A 547 -20.51 6.77 -19.95
CA TRP A 547 -20.44 5.31 -19.94
C TRP A 547 -20.58 4.68 -21.32
N GLU A 548 -21.41 5.27 -22.19
CA GLU A 548 -21.50 4.85 -23.59
C GLU A 548 -20.17 5.03 -24.31
N HIS A 549 -19.50 6.16 -24.12
CA HIS A 549 -18.16 6.41 -24.68
C HIS A 549 -17.08 5.49 -24.11
N VAL A 550 -17.13 5.19 -22.80
CA VAL A 550 -16.23 4.20 -22.18
C VAL A 550 -16.42 2.84 -22.83
N ARG A 551 -17.68 2.39 -23.00
CA ARG A 551 -18.03 1.13 -23.66
C ARG A 551 -17.51 1.08 -25.09
N GLU A 552 -17.74 2.14 -25.88
CA GLU A 552 -17.27 2.24 -27.28
C GLU A 552 -15.74 2.21 -27.39
N GLU A 553 -15.02 2.92 -26.51
CA GLU A 553 -13.56 2.89 -26.51
C GLU A 553 -13.02 1.49 -26.14
N VAL A 554 -13.62 0.83 -25.14
CA VAL A 554 -13.30 -0.57 -24.80
C VAL A 554 -13.57 -1.50 -25.97
N GLU A 555 -14.73 -1.39 -26.62
CA GLU A 555 -15.13 -2.20 -27.79
C GLU A 555 -14.16 -2.00 -28.97
N SER A 556 -13.78 -0.76 -29.26
CA SER A 556 -12.82 -0.42 -30.30
C SER A 556 -11.44 -1.03 -30.03
N MET A 557 -10.92 -0.89 -28.81
CA MET A 557 -9.63 -1.48 -28.43
C MET A 557 -9.67 -3.01 -28.44
N TYR A 558 -10.78 -3.60 -27.99
CA TYR A 558 -11.01 -5.04 -28.05
C TYR A 558 -11.03 -5.54 -29.50
N GLY A 559 -11.68 -4.83 -30.43
CA GLY A 559 -11.70 -5.14 -31.86
C GLY A 559 -10.30 -5.11 -32.52
N LEU A 560 -9.42 -4.21 -32.05
CA LEU A 560 -8.00 -4.18 -32.46
C LEU A 560 -7.16 -5.29 -31.82
N GLY A 561 -7.67 -5.88 -30.74
CA GLY A 561 -7.02 -6.86 -29.87
C GLY A 561 -6.04 -6.28 -28.86
N ARG A 562 -6.15 -4.98 -28.57
CA ARG A 562 -5.31 -4.28 -27.62
C ARG A 562 -5.83 -4.49 -26.19
N PRO A 563 -4.98 -4.81 -25.20
CA PRO A 563 -5.42 -4.96 -23.82
C PRO A 563 -5.87 -3.63 -23.21
N VAL A 564 -6.94 -3.68 -22.41
CA VAL A 564 -7.53 -2.52 -21.74
C VAL A 564 -7.63 -2.76 -20.24
N LEU A 565 -7.17 -1.79 -19.47
CA LEU A 565 -7.44 -1.67 -18.03
C LEU A 565 -8.37 -0.48 -17.80
N VAL A 566 -9.54 -0.73 -17.21
CA VAL A 566 -10.49 0.32 -16.82
C VAL A 566 -10.46 0.47 -15.30
N GLY A 567 -10.15 1.67 -14.82
CA GLY A 567 -10.16 2.01 -13.39
C GLY A 567 -11.42 2.81 -13.03
N SER A 568 -12.21 2.28 -12.10
CA SER A 568 -13.39 2.95 -11.52
C SER A 568 -13.14 3.35 -10.06
N THR A 569 -14.01 4.16 -9.47
CA THR A 569 -13.93 4.55 -8.04
C THR A 569 -14.83 3.73 -7.12
N SER A 570 -15.81 3.00 -7.67
CA SER A 570 -16.80 2.23 -6.91
C SER A 570 -17.10 0.88 -7.55
N VAL A 571 -17.49 -0.09 -6.72
CA VAL A 571 -17.90 -1.43 -7.17
C VAL A 571 -19.12 -1.35 -8.09
N GLU A 572 -20.10 -0.51 -7.75
CA GLU A 572 -21.29 -0.27 -8.56
C GLU A 572 -20.95 0.17 -9.98
N ASN A 573 -20.03 1.13 -10.14
CA ASN A 573 -19.59 1.60 -11.46
C ASN A 573 -18.85 0.51 -12.25
N SER A 574 -18.11 -0.37 -11.58
CA SER A 574 -17.45 -1.51 -12.21
C SER A 574 -18.43 -2.57 -12.69
N GLU A 575 -19.44 -2.90 -11.87
CA GLU A 575 -20.51 -3.83 -12.24
C GLU A 575 -21.35 -3.27 -13.39
N TYR A 576 -21.68 -1.97 -13.34
CA TYR A 576 -22.42 -1.28 -14.40
C TYR A 576 -21.70 -1.37 -15.75
N LEU A 577 -20.39 -1.10 -15.80
CA LEU A 577 -19.61 -1.28 -17.03
C LEU A 577 -19.53 -2.76 -17.44
N SER A 578 -19.40 -3.68 -16.47
CA SER A 578 -19.41 -5.12 -16.74
C SER A 578 -20.70 -5.53 -17.46
N ASP A 579 -21.86 -5.08 -17.00
CA ASP A 579 -23.14 -5.39 -17.63
C ASP A 579 -23.23 -4.83 -19.06
N LEU A 580 -22.80 -3.59 -19.30
CA LEU A 580 -22.71 -3.00 -20.66
C LEU A 580 -21.81 -3.83 -21.60
N LEU A 581 -20.71 -4.39 -21.08
CA LEU A 581 -19.82 -5.25 -21.87
C LEU A 581 -20.41 -6.65 -22.09
N ARG A 582 -21.17 -7.20 -21.13
CA ARG A 582 -21.88 -8.48 -21.28
C ARG A 582 -22.94 -8.40 -22.37
N GLU A 583 -23.66 -7.29 -22.48
CA GLU A 583 -24.63 -7.05 -23.56
C GLU A 583 -23.98 -7.14 -24.95
N ARG A 584 -22.72 -6.71 -25.06
CA ARG A 584 -21.91 -6.77 -26.29
C ARG A 584 -21.11 -8.06 -26.45
N LYS A 585 -21.25 -9.02 -25.52
CA LYS A 585 -20.50 -10.28 -25.48
C LYS A 585 -18.98 -10.08 -25.46
N ILE A 586 -18.51 -8.99 -24.84
CA ILE A 586 -17.09 -8.71 -24.67
C ILE A 586 -16.61 -9.39 -23.38
N PRO A 587 -15.69 -10.35 -23.45
CA PRO A 587 -15.14 -10.99 -22.27
C PRO A 587 -14.29 -10.00 -21.45
N HIS A 588 -14.49 -9.99 -20.14
CA HIS A 588 -13.77 -9.12 -19.23
C HIS A 588 -13.69 -9.73 -17.82
N ASN A 589 -12.78 -9.21 -17.01
CA ASN A 589 -12.66 -9.54 -15.59
C ASN A 589 -12.93 -8.30 -14.72
N VAL A 590 -13.63 -8.48 -13.61
CA VAL A 590 -13.88 -7.42 -12.61
C VAL A 590 -13.07 -7.72 -11.35
N LEU A 591 -12.37 -6.71 -10.84
CA LEU A 591 -11.54 -6.78 -9.63
C LEU A 591 -12.08 -5.77 -8.62
N ASN A 592 -12.49 -6.25 -7.45
CA ASN A 592 -13.26 -5.48 -6.47
C ASN A 592 -12.46 -5.08 -5.20
N ALA A 593 -11.13 -5.28 -5.20
CA ALA A 593 -10.20 -4.94 -4.13
C ALA A 593 -10.53 -5.57 -2.77
N ARG A 594 -11.19 -6.74 -2.76
CA ARG A 594 -11.51 -7.44 -1.50
C ARG A 594 -10.24 -8.14 -0.97
N PRO A 595 -9.80 -7.90 0.28
CA PRO A 595 -8.54 -8.44 0.80
C PRO A 595 -8.40 -9.96 0.70
N LYS A 596 -9.50 -10.69 0.91
CA LYS A 596 -9.56 -12.16 0.77
C LYS A 596 -9.17 -12.64 -0.63
N TYR A 597 -9.50 -11.87 -1.67
CA TYR A 597 -9.28 -12.24 -3.07
C TYR A 597 -7.99 -11.64 -3.66
N ALA A 598 -7.15 -10.97 -2.86
CA ALA A 598 -5.96 -10.27 -3.35
C ALA A 598 -5.00 -11.16 -4.17
N ALA A 599 -4.82 -12.42 -3.78
CA ALA A 599 -4.00 -13.37 -4.53
C ALA A 599 -4.59 -13.68 -5.92
N ARG A 600 -5.91 -13.91 -5.99
CA ARG A 600 -6.63 -14.18 -7.25
C ARG A 600 -6.65 -12.95 -8.14
N GLU A 601 -6.89 -11.78 -7.58
CA GLU A 601 -6.81 -10.52 -8.33
C GLU A 601 -5.42 -10.31 -8.92
N ALA A 602 -4.36 -10.63 -8.16
CA ALA A 602 -3.00 -10.57 -8.66
C ALA A 602 -2.77 -11.53 -9.85
N GLU A 603 -3.29 -12.75 -9.81
CA GLU A 603 -3.22 -13.69 -10.93
C GLU A 603 -3.88 -13.12 -12.20
N ILE A 604 -5.07 -12.51 -12.07
CA ILE A 604 -5.77 -11.87 -13.20
C ILE A 604 -4.96 -10.68 -13.74
N VAL A 605 -4.47 -9.82 -12.86
CA VAL A 605 -3.71 -8.61 -13.24
C VAL A 605 -2.41 -8.97 -13.95
N ALA A 606 -1.72 -10.02 -13.52
CA ALA A 606 -0.51 -10.50 -14.17
C ALA A 606 -0.73 -10.94 -15.63
N GLN A 607 -1.97 -11.32 -15.98
CA GLN A 607 -2.37 -11.70 -17.32
C GLN A 607 -3.09 -10.57 -18.09
N ALA A 608 -3.37 -9.44 -17.44
CA ALA A 608 -4.17 -8.35 -18.03
C ALA A 608 -3.53 -7.70 -19.28
N GLY A 609 -2.22 -7.89 -19.50
CA GLY A 609 -1.49 -7.36 -20.66
C GLY A 609 -1.49 -8.28 -21.88
N ARG A 610 -2.26 -9.37 -21.86
CA ARG A 610 -2.44 -10.29 -23.00
C ARG A 610 -3.38 -9.72 -24.05
N LYS A 611 -3.26 -10.21 -25.29
CA LYS A 611 -4.10 -9.78 -26.40
C LYS A 611 -5.58 -10.00 -26.10
N ASN A 612 -6.43 -9.07 -26.48
CA ASN A 612 -7.88 -9.06 -26.21
C ASN A 612 -8.29 -9.04 -24.72
N SER A 613 -7.36 -8.85 -23.78
CA SER A 613 -7.68 -8.85 -22.36
C SER A 613 -8.33 -7.53 -21.93
N ILE A 614 -9.54 -7.62 -21.35
CA ILE A 614 -10.25 -6.49 -20.74
C ILE A 614 -10.33 -6.71 -19.24
N THR A 615 -9.82 -5.76 -18.46
CA THR A 615 -9.83 -5.83 -17.00
C THR A 615 -10.41 -4.56 -16.42
N ILE A 616 -11.42 -4.69 -15.57
CA ILE A 616 -12.06 -3.61 -14.83
C ILE A 616 -11.57 -3.72 -13.38
N ALA A 617 -11.02 -2.64 -12.84
CA ALA A 617 -10.48 -2.58 -11.49
C ALA A 617 -11.16 -1.45 -10.70
N THR A 618 -11.73 -1.79 -9.54
CA THR A 618 -12.23 -0.78 -8.59
C THR A 618 -11.06 -0.20 -7.80
N ASN A 619 -11.00 1.13 -7.73
CA ASN A 619 -9.95 1.91 -7.10
C ASN A 619 -8.55 1.45 -7.57
N MET A 620 -7.85 0.71 -6.70
CA MET A 620 -6.51 0.18 -6.93
C MET A 620 -6.48 -1.35 -6.77
N ALA A 621 -7.54 -2.06 -7.15
CA ALA A 621 -7.52 -3.53 -7.21
C ALA A 621 -6.31 -4.04 -8.02
N GLY A 622 -5.74 -5.17 -7.59
CA GLY A 622 -4.48 -5.64 -8.21
C GLY A 622 -3.25 -4.77 -7.92
N ARG A 623 -3.26 -4.01 -6.82
CA ARG A 623 -2.09 -3.24 -6.37
C ARG A 623 -0.89 -4.13 -6.11
N GLY A 624 0.29 -3.63 -6.48
CA GLY A 624 1.55 -4.33 -6.23
C GLY A 624 1.83 -5.48 -7.19
N THR A 625 0.92 -5.77 -8.12
CA THR A 625 1.13 -6.72 -9.22
C THR A 625 1.31 -5.98 -10.54
N ASP A 626 2.30 -6.40 -11.31
CA ASP A 626 2.63 -5.77 -12.56
C ASP A 626 1.85 -6.35 -13.74
N ILE A 627 1.34 -5.48 -14.60
CA ILE A 627 0.77 -5.86 -15.89
C ILE A 627 1.92 -5.97 -16.90
N ILE A 628 2.14 -7.17 -17.43
CA ILE A 628 3.19 -7.48 -18.39
C ILE A 628 2.54 -7.67 -19.76
N LEU A 629 3.06 -6.97 -20.79
CA LEU A 629 2.56 -7.15 -22.16
C LEU A 629 2.88 -8.57 -22.63
N GLY A 630 1.86 -9.33 -23.02
CA GLY A 630 1.96 -10.76 -23.33
C GLY A 630 1.73 -11.70 -22.14
N GLY A 631 1.52 -11.17 -20.93
CA GLY A 631 1.19 -11.95 -19.72
C GLY A 631 2.41 -12.51 -18.99
N ASN A 632 2.15 -13.11 -17.81
CA ASN A 632 3.18 -13.74 -16.98
C ASN A 632 3.32 -15.23 -17.34
N PRO A 633 4.48 -15.68 -17.87
CA PRO A 633 4.64 -17.06 -18.35
C PRO A 633 4.63 -18.09 -17.22
N LYS A 634 5.11 -17.75 -16.02
CA LYS A 634 5.14 -18.68 -14.88
C LYS A 634 3.75 -18.95 -14.34
N MET A 635 2.96 -17.90 -14.18
CA MET A 635 1.56 -18.03 -13.74
C MET A 635 0.73 -18.78 -14.78
N LEU A 636 0.97 -18.51 -16.07
CA LEU A 636 0.30 -19.19 -17.17
C LEU A 636 0.67 -20.68 -17.23
N ALA A 637 1.95 -21.02 -17.05
CA ALA A 637 2.40 -22.41 -17.00
C ALA A 637 1.80 -23.13 -15.79
N LYS A 638 1.79 -22.49 -14.61
CA LYS A 638 1.14 -23.04 -13.41
C LYS A 638 -0.35 -23.30 -13.64
N GLU A 639 -1.06 -22.36 -14.26
CA GLU A 639 -2.48 -22.51 -14.61
C GLU A 639 -2.72 -23.70 -15.55
N ILE A 640 -1.87 -23.89 -16.58
CA ILE A 640 -1.96 -25.04 -17.49
C ILE A 640 -1.73 -26.36 -16.74
N ILE A 641 -0.78 -26.41 -15.81
CA ILE A 641 -0.55 -27.58 -14.95
C ILE A 641 -1.78 -27.86 -14.09
N GLU A 642 -2.31 -26.83 -13.44
CA GLU A 642 -3.48 -26.90 -12.56
C GLU A 642 -4.73 -27.42 -13.31
N ASP A 643 -5.07 -26.81 -14.44
CA ASP A 643 -6.20 -27.21 -15.28
C ASP A 643 -6.07 -28.66 -15.79
N SER A 644 -4.84 -29.10 -16.06
CA SER A 644 -4.56 -30.46 -16.56
C SER A 644 -4.61 -31.53 -15.47
N LEU A 645 -4.36 -31.17 -14.21
CA LEU A 645 -4.16 -32.13 -13.12
C LEU A 645 -5.30 -32.15 -12.09
N PHE A 646 -6.02 -31.04 -11.88
CA PHE A 646 -7.04 -30.96 -10.82
C PHE A 646 -8.12 -32.05 -10.96
N SER A 647 -8.62 -32.27 -12.17
CA SER A 647 -9.62 -33.32 -12.45
C SER A 647 -9.18 -34.74 -12.08
N PHE A 648 -7.88 -34.99 -11.90
CA PHE A 648 -7.31 -36.29 -11.52
C PHE A 648 -6.88 -36.36 -10.05
N LEU A 649 -6.60 -35.21 -9.42
CA LEU A 649 -6.18 -35.14 -8.02
C LEU A 649 -7.36 -34.96 -7.06
N THR A 650 -8.44 -34.31 -7.51
CA THR A 650 -9.60 -33.95 -6.68
C THR A 650 -10.92 -34.19 -7.39
N HIS A 651 -11.92 -34.66 -6.64
CA HIS A 651 -13.31 -34.76 -7.10
C HIS A 651 -14.17 -33.55 -6.71
N GLU A 652 -13.64 -32.66 -5.88
CA GLU A 652 -14.24 -31.37 -5.56
C GLU A 652 -14.11 -30.45 -6.79
N GLY A 653 -15.23 -29.84 -7.22
CA GLY A 653 -15.20 -28.75 -8.21
C GLY A 653 -14.52 -27.50 -7.62
N PRO A 654 -14.15 -26.50 -8.45
CA PRO A 654 -13.51 -25.27 -7.98
C PRO A 654 -14.37 -24.38 -7.04
N ASP A 655 -15.49 -24.88 -6.51
CA ASP A 655 -16.47 -24.11 -5.76
C ASP A 655 -16.55 -24.58 -4.31
N PHE A 656 -16.02 -23.77 -3.39
CA PHE A 656 -16.68 -23.30 -2.17
C PHE A 656 -15.75 -22.29 -1.45
N GLU A 657 -15.77 -21.04 -1.90
CA GLU A 657 -15.43 -19.90 -1.04
C GLU A 657 -16.68 -19.02 -0.84
N VAL A 658 -17.59 -19.49 0.02
CA VAL A 658 -18.61 -18.78 0.84
C VAL A 658 -19.57 -17.73 0.23
N ASP A 659 -19.32 -17.04 -0.88
CA ASP A 659 -20.13 -15.85 -1.25
C ASP A 659 -20.89 -15.90 -2.60
N GLY A 660 -21.04 -17.06 -3.24
CA GLY A 660 -22.05 -17.26 -4.29
C GLY A 660 -21.90 -16.48 -5.61
N GLU A 661 -20.79 -15.78 -5.86
CA GLU A 661 -20.55 -15.13 -7.15
C GLU A 661 -19.95 -16.12 -8.17
N PRO A 662 -20.53 -16.25 -9.38
CA PRO A 662 -20.00 -17.14 -10.41
C PRO A 662 -18.59 -16.73 -10.85
N ILE A 663 -17.75 -17.73 -11.11
CA ILE A 663 -16.40 -17.58 -11.66
C ILE A 663 -16.48 -16.73 -12.94
N SER A 664 -15.88 -15.54 -12.93
CA SER A 664 -15.62 -14.73 -14.14
C SER A 664 -15.15 -15.65 -15.26
N GLN A 665 -15.82 -15.63 -16.41
CA GLN A 665 -15.47 -16.48 -17.54
C GLN A 665 -14.00 -16.26 -17.88
N LYS A 666 -13.15 -17.27 -17.65
CA LYS A 666 -11.74 -17.27 -18.07
C LYS A 666 -11.67 -17.33 -19.59
N VAL A 667 -11.92 -16.21 -20.25
CA VAL A 667 -11.80 -16.06 -21.70
C VAL A 667 -10.40 -15.55 -21.99
N MET A 668 -9.42 -16.45 -21.90
CA MET A 668 -8.10 -16.19 -22.44
C MET A 668 -7.86 -17.12 -23.63
N SER A 669 -7.12 -16.65 -24.63
CA SER A 669 -6.67 -17.49 -25.74
C SER A 669 -5.92 -18.70 -25.18
N LYS A 670 -6.33 -19.91 -25.56
CA LYS A 670 -5.63 -21.14 -25.16
C LYS A 670 -4.22 -21.11 -25.71
N VAL A 671 -3.23 -21.15 -24.83
CA VAL A 671 -1.81 -21.25 -25.19
C VAL A 671 -1.62 -22.52 -26.02
N LYS A 672 -0.97 -22.39 -27.18
CA LYS A 672 -0.66 -23.55 -28.02
C LYS A 672 0.56 -24.28 -27.45
N VAL A 673 0.32 -25.24 -26.58
CA VAL A 673 1.36 -26.11 -25.99
C VAL A 673 1.92 -27.06 -27.06
N ARG A 674 3.24 -27.26 -27.11
CA ARG A 674 3.88 -28.15 -28.09
C ARG A 674 3.58 -29.62 -27.79
N ALA A 675 3.69 -30.49 -28.80
CA ALA A 675 3.44 -31.93 -28.66
C ALA A 675 4.32 -32.60 -27.58
N SER A 676 5.57 -32.15 -27.40
CA SER A 676 6.48 -32.63 -26.36
C SER A 676 5.98 -32.33 -24.94
N SER A 677 5.52 -31.10 -24.71
CA SER A 677 4.99 -30.65 -23.42
C SER A 677 3.64 -31.31 -23.14
N LEU A 678 2.81 -31.47 -24.16
CA LEU A 678 1.54 -32.20 -24.06
C LEU A 678 1.74 -33.68 -23.71
N ALA A 679 2.77 -34.33 -24.26
CA ALA A 679 3.11 -35.71 -23.93
C ALA A 679 3.55 -35.85 -22.45
N LEU A 680 4.34 -34.90 -21.94
CA LEU A 680 4.72 -34.87 -20.52
C LEU A 680 3.51 -34.61 -19.61
N LEU A 681 2.62 -33.68 -19.99
CA LEU A 681 1.36 -33.41 -19.29
C LEU A 681 0.44 -34.64 -19.25
N ALA A 682 0.31 -35.36 -20.36
CA ALA A 682 -0.48 -36.59 -20.39
C ALA A 682 0.12 -37.67 -19.47
N LYS A 683 1.46 -37.80 -19.48
CA LYS A 683 2.18 -38.74 -18.60
C LYS A 683 1.99 -38.38 -17.13
N THR A 684 2.07 -37.10 -16.76
CA THR A 684 1.84 -36.64 -15.38
C THR A 684 0.39 -36.79 -14.95
N ALA A 685 -0.58 -36.51 -15.82
CA ALA A 685 -1.99 -36.71 -15.53
C ALA A 685 -2.32 -38.19 -15.26
N LEU A 686 -1.75 -39.12 -16.04
CA LEU A 686 -1.86 -40.56 -15.80
C LEU A 686 -1.24 -40.96 -14.45
N MET A 687 -0.08 -40.38 -14.12
CA MET A 687 0.58 -40.60 -12.83
C MET A 687 -0.28 -40.08 -11.67
N ALA A 688 -0.82 -38.87 -11.78
CA ALA A 688 -1.72 -38.27 -10.79
C ALA A 688 -2.94 -39.17 -10.55
N LYS A 689 -3.59 -39.61 -11.63
CA LYS A 689 -4.73 -40.55 -11.58
C LYS A 689 -4.36 -41.86 -10.90
N TYR A 690 -3.17 -42.40 -11.14
CA TYR A 690 -2.71 -43.63 -10.51
C TYR A 690 -2.45 -43.45 -9.01
N VAL A 691 -1.77 -42.36 -8.62
CA VAL A 691 -1.47 -42.05 -7.20
C VAL A 691 -2.75 -41.81 -6.39
N SER A 692 -3.73 -41.10 -6.96
CA SER A 692 -5.04 -40.90 -6.32
C SER A 692 -5.78 -42.23 -6.11
N LYS A 693 -5.70 -43.16 -7.07
CA LYS A 693 -6.33 -44.49 -6.97
C LYS A 693 -5.62 -45.43 -6.01
N SER A 694 -4.29 -45.48 -6.03
CA SER A 694 -3.51 -46.41 -5.20
C SER A 694 -3.53 -46.07 -3.71
N LYS A 695 -3.68 -44.78 -3.36
CA LYS A 695 -3.78 -44.32 -1.97
C LYS A 695 -5.21 -44.34 -1.39
N GLY A 696 -6.23 -44.67 -2.20
CA GLY A 696 -7.63 -44.78 -1.75
C GLY A 696 -8.24 -43.50 -1.16
N LYS A 697 -7.60 -42.34 -1.35
CA LYS A 697 -8.04 -41.03 -0.85
C LYS A 697 -7.91 -40.01 -1.97
N SER A 698 -9.03 -39.40 -2.36
CA SER A 698 -9.01 -38.14 -3.11
C SER A 698 -8.37 -37.07 -2.23
N HIS A 699 -7.46 -36.28 -2.80
CA HIS A 699 -6.96 -35.11 -2.09
C HIS A 699 -8.11 -34.08 -1.96
N THR A 700 -8.08 -33.28 -0.90
CA THR A 700 -8.89 -32.06 -0.85
C THR A 700 -8.33 -31.05 -1.86
N TYR A 701 -9.14 -30.08 -2.31
CA TYR A 701 -8.69 -29.02 -3.21
C TYR A 701 -7.40 -28.32 -2.73
N GLN A 702 -7.34 -28.01 -1.43
CA GLN A 702 -6.16 -27.38 -0.81
C GLN A 702 -4.92 -28.27 -0.84
N GLN A 703 -5.06 -29.57 -0.59
CA GLN A 703 -3.94 -30.52 -0.64
C GLN A 703 -3.40 -30.68 -2.07
N ALA A 704 -4.28 -30.79 -3.06
CA ALA A 704 -3.86 -30.87 -4.46
C ALA A 704 -3.15 -29.58 -4.91
N LYS A 705 -3.67 -28.42 -4.50
CA LYS A 705 -3.04 -27.12 -4.77
C LYS A 705 -1.66 -27.01 -4.10
N SER A 706 -1.47 -27.55 -2.89
CA SER A 706 -0.16 -27.63 -2.21
C SER A 706 0.82 -28.50 -3.01
N ILE A 707 0.42 -29.73 -3.38
CA ILE A 707 1.27 -30.67 -4.12
C ILE A 707 1.75 -30.05 -5.44
N ILE A 708 0.84 -29.42 -6.19
CA ILE A 708 1.19 -28.74 -7.44
C ILE A 708 2.14 -27.58 -7.16
N SER A 709 1.86 -26.74 -6.16
CA SER A 709 2.70 -25.59 -5.83
C SER A 709 4.11 -25.99 -5.43
N GLU A 710 4.26 -26.99 -4.55
CA GLU A 710 5.56 -27.56 -4.15
C GLU A 710 6.33 -28.15 -5.33
N SER A 711 5.62 -28.82 -6.25
CA SER A 711 6.21 -29.39 -7.46
C SER A 711 6.67 -28.31 -8.45
N VAL A 712 5.92 -27.21 -8.56
CA VAL A 712 6.29 -26.05 -9.38
C VAL A 712 7.52 -25.37 -8.78
N GLU A 713 7.58 -25.19 -7.46
CA GLU A 713 8.77 -24.64 -6.77
C GLU A 713 10.00 -25.53 -6.97
N MET A 714 9.83 -26.86 -6.90
CA MET A 714 10.89 -27.82 -7.25
C MET A 714 11.36 -27.62 -8.70
N GLY A 715 10.42 -27.46 -9.64
CA GLY A 715 10.72 -27.20 -11.06
C GLY A 715 11.40 -25.85 -11.33
N GLN A 716 11.23 -24.87 -10.45
CA GLN A 716 11.91 -23.57 -10.53
C GLN A 716 13.31 -23.57 -9.90
N SER A 717 13.57 -24.47 -8.96
CA SER A 717 14.83 -24.52 -8.19
C SER A 717 15.80 -25.59 -8.67
N THR A 718 15.32 -26.59 -9.40
CA THR A 718 16.10 -27.76 -9.82
C THR A 718 16.30 -27.77 -11.32
N GLU A 719 17.51 -28.08 -11.77
CA GLU A 719 17.82 -28.22 -13.20
C GLU A 719 17.09 -29.41 -13.83
N LYS A 720 16.74 -29.28 -15.11
CA LYS A 720 15.95 -30.28 -15.85
C LYS A 720 16.62 -31.67 -15.85
N GLU A 721 17.94 -31.71 -15.93
CA GLU A 721 18.72 -32.96 -15.97
C GLU A 721 18.65 -33.73 -14.64
N GLU A 722 18.70 -33.01 -13.52
CA GLU A 722 18.57 -33.59 -12.19
C GLU A 722 17.14 -34.09 -11.94
N LEU A 723 16.13 -33.34 -12.38
CA LEU A 723 14.74 -33.79 -12.33
C LEU A 723 14.51 -35.07 -13.15
N LEU A 724 15.12 -35.16 -14.34
CA LEU A 724 15.08 -36.37 -15.17
C LEU A 724 15.74 -37.57 -14.47
N LYS A 725 16.84 -37.33 -13.77
CA LYS A 725 17.53 -38.36 -12.96
C LYS A 725 16.62 -38.85 -11.83
N ARG A 726 16.02 -37.94 -11.06
CA ARG A 726 15.08 -38.28 -9.96
C ARG A 726 13.89 -39.10 -10.45
N VAL A 727 13.32 -38.76 -11.61
CA VAL A 727 12.20 -39.52 -12.20
C VAL A 727 12.62 -40.91 -12.67
N LYS A 728 13.87 -41.11 -13.11
CA LYS A 728 14.39 -42.43 -13.51
C LYS A 728 14.79 -43.29 -12.30
N GLU A 729 15.35 -42.69 -11.27
CA GLU A 729 15.85 -43.39 -10.07
C GLU A 729 14.71 -43.84 -9.15
N GLN A 730 13.61 -43.09 -9.06
CA GLN A 730 12.44 -43.43 -8.26
C GLN A 730 11.48 -44.44 -8.93
N SER A 731 12.02 -45.42 -9.67
CA SER A 731 11.25 -46.41 -10.44
C SER A 731 10.30 -47.26 -9.58
N GLU A 732 10.55 -47.39 -8.27
CA GLU A 732 9.73 -48.21 -7.35
C GLU A 732 8.68 -47.39 -6.57
N MET A 733 8.71 -46.06 -6.65
CA MET A 733 7.84 -45.16 -5.89
C MET A 733 7.36 -44.03 -6.80
N HIS A 734 6.22 -44.22 -7.48
CA HIS A 734 5.56 -43.30 -8.41
C HIS A 734 5.87 -41.80 -8.17
N PRO A 735 6.87 -41.21 -8.87
CA PRO A 735 7.40 -39.90 -8.49
C PRO A 735 6.53 -38.76 -9.04
N LEU A 736 5.38 -38.53 -8.40
CA LEU A 736 4.41 -37.51 -8.83
C LEU A 736 5.03 -36.10 -8.86
N CYS A 737 5.65 -35.65 -7.76
CA CYS A 737 6.16 -34.28 -7.68
C CYS A 737 7.29 -33.99 -8.69
N PRO A 738 8.33 -34.85 -8.83
CA PRO A 738 9.35 -34.67 -9.87
C PRO A 738 8.78 -34.74 -11.29
N SER A 739 7.74 -35.55 -11.52
CA SER A 739 7.08 -35.61 -12.83
C SER A 739 6.32 -34.31 -13.15
N ILE A 740 5.59 -33.75 -12.17
CA ILE A 740 4.93 -32.44 -12.31
C ILE A 740 5.97 -31.34 -12.55
N ALA A 741 7.08 -31.34 -11.81
CA ALA A 741 8.16 -30.38 -11.98
C ALA A 741 8.75 -30.42 -13.41
N LEU A 742 8.95 -31.62 -13.97
CA LEU A 742 9.41 -31.78 -15.37
C LEU A 742 8.40 -31.27 -16.40
N ALA A 743 7.12 -31.59 -16.21
CA ALA A 743 6.06 -31.09 -17.09
C ALA A 743 5.98 -29.56 -17.02
N TYR A 744 6.03 -28.98 -15.81
CA TYR A 744 6.06 -27.54 -15.60
C TYR A 744 7.24 -26.89 -16.32
N HIS A 745 8.46 -27.44 -16.21
CA HIS A 745 9.62 -26.88 -16.90
C HIS A 745 9.46 -26.86 -18.43
N SER A 746 8.86 -27.91 -19.01
CA SER A 746 8.58 -27.96 -20.46
C SER A 746 7.49 -26.97 -20.88
N VAL A 747 6.39 -26.91 -20.11
CA VAL A 747 5.27 -25.99 -20.37
C VAL A 747 5.70 -24.54 -20.18
N LEU A 748 6.52 -24.24 -19.17
CA LEU A 748 7.07 -22.91 -18.92
C LEU A 748 7.81 -22.38 -20.14
N LYS A 749 8.64 -23.22 -20.78
CA LYS A 749 9.36 -22.82 -22.00
C LYS A 749 8.41 -22.47 -23.15
N ASP A 750 7.35 -23.26 -23.34
CA ASP A 750 6.32 -22.97 -24.35
C ASP A 750 5.57 -21.66 -24.01
N CYS A 751 5.27 -21.42 -22.74
CA CYS A 751 4.64 -20.18 -22.26
C CYS A 751 5.55 -18.96 -22.42
N GLU A 752 6.85 -19.06 -22.15
CA GLU A 752 7.82 -17.97 -22.33
C GLU A 752 7.88 -17.52 -23.79
N GLU A 753 7.99 -18.46 -24.72
CA GLU A 753 7.96 -18.15 -26.16
C GLU A 753 6.63 -17.52 -26.58
N HIS A 754 5.51 -18.07 -26.10
CA HIS A 754 4.18 -17.55 -26.40
C HIS A 754 3.99 -16.11 -25.88
N CYS A 755 4.28 -15.87 -24.60
CA CYS A 755 4.18 -14.55 -23.97
C CYS A 755 5.12 -13.55 -24.65
N SER A 756 6.32 -13.96 -25.06
CA SER A 756 7.24 -13.09 -25.79
C SER A 756 6.68 -12.69 -27.16
N SER A 757 6.10 -13.63 -27.91
CA SER A 757 5.50 -13.36 -29.22
C SER A 757 4.26 -12.47 -29.09
N GLU A 758 3.33 -12.83 -28.19
CA GLU A 758 2.11 -12.06 -27.95
C GLU A 758 2.44 -10.66 -27.41
N GLY A 759 3.44 -10.54 -26.53
CA GLY A 759 3.93 -9.27 -26.04
C GLY A 759 4.43 -8.35 -27.15
N TRP A 760 5.13 -8.89 -28.16
CA TRP A 760 5.55 -8.11 -29.32
C TRP A 760 4.36 -7.63 -30.18
N GLU A 761 3.37 -8.48 -30.39
CA GLU A 761 2.12 -8.10 -31.07
C GLU A 761 1.40 -6.98 -30.33
N VAL A 762 1.23 -7.11 -29.01
CA VAL A 762 0.58 -6.11 -28.17
C VAL A 762 1.34 -4.78 -28.21
N LYS A 763 2.67 -4.80 -28.19
CA LYS A 763 3.49 -3.58 -28.35
C LYS A 763 3.24 -2.91 -29.71
N LYS A 764 3.13 -3.69 -30.79
CA LYS A 764 2.81 -3.17 -32.14
C LYS A 764 1.41 -2.55 -32.21
N LEU A 765 0.46 -3.05 -31.43
CA LEU A 765 -0.90 -2.50 -31.29
C LEU A 765 -0.96 -1.23 -30.41
N GLY A 766 0.16 -0.76 -29.88
CA GLY A 766 0.22 0.42 -29.01
C GLY A 766 0.27 0.12 -27.52
N GLY A 767 0.49 -1.14 -27.13
CA GLY A 767 0.64 -1.58 -25.74
C GLY A 767 -0.63 -1.49 -24.90
N LEU A 768 -0.51 -1.42 -23.58
CA LEU A 768 -1.67 -1.34 -22.68
C LEU A 768 -2.41 -0.01 -22.82
N HIS A 769 -3.73 -0.08 -22.95
CA HIS A 769 -4.61 1.08 -22.89
C HIS A 769 -5.26 1.19 -21.50
N VAL A 770 -5.15 2.35 -20.85
CA VAL A 770 -5.73 2.58 -19.51
C VAL A 770 -6.81 3.65 -19.58
N ILE A 771 -8.00 3.33 -19.09
CA ILE A 771 -9.14 4.25 -19.01
C ILE A 771 -9.45 4.53 -17.53
N GLY A 772 -9.44 5.79 -17.12
CA GLY A 772 -9.99 6.22 -15.84
C GLY A 772 -11.41 6.73 -16.03
N THR A 773 -12.40 6.17 -15.32
CA THR A 773 -13.83 6.49 -15.51
C THR A 773 -14.35 7.61 -14.61
N SER A 774 -13.51 8.07 -13.69
CA SER A 774 -13.72 9.21 -12.78
C SER A 774 -12.36 9.70 -12.26
N LEU A 775 -12.32 10.91 -11.70
CA LEU A 775 -11.15 11.40 -10.96
C LEU A 775 -11.21 10.91 -9.52
N HIS A 776 -10.08 10.46 -8.99
CA HIS A 776 -9.95 10.21 -7.55
C HIS A 776 -9.78 11.53 -6.80
N GLU A 777 -10.00 11.48 -5.48
CA GLU A 777 -9.81 12.63 -4.57
C GLU A 777 -8.38 13.19 -4.61
N SER A 778 -7.40 12.41 -5.09
CA SER A 778 -6.03 12.82 -5.28
C SER A 778 -5.52 12.44 -6.67
N ARG A 779 -4.84 13.40 -7.33
CA ARG A 779 -4.12 13.23 -8.60
C ARG A 779 -3.10 12.13 -8.55
N ARG A 780 -2.58 11.86 -7.36
CA ARG A 780 -1.62 10.80 -7.10
C ARG A 780 -2.19 9.43 -7.48
N ILE A 781 -3.41 9.13 -7.05
CA ILE A 781 -4.09 7.86 -7.33
C ILE A 781 -4.36 7.74 -8.83
N ASP A 782 -4.80 8.82 -9.47
CA ASP A 782 -4.96 8.85 -10.92
C ASP A 782 -3.64 8.57 -11.65
N ASN A 783 -2.52 9.12 -11.17
CA ASN A 783 -1.20 8.87 -11.72
C ASN A 783 -0.72 7.43 -11.50
N GLN A 784 -1.13 6.77 -10.41
CA GLN A 784 -0.88 5.36 -10.21
C GLN A 784 -1.63 4.50 -11.24
N LEU A 785 -2.88 4.84 -11.54
CA LEU A 785 -3.63 4.19 -12.61
C LEU A 785 -2.96 4.40 -13.97
N ARG A 786 -2.57 5.65 -14.32
CA ARG A 786 -1.81 5.93 -15.54
C ARG A 786 -0.51 5.12 -15.61
N GLY A 787 0.20 5.00 -14.49
CA GLY A 787 1.46 4.26 -14.33
C GLY A 787 1.35 2.74 -14.52
N ARG A 788 0.14 2.20 -14.72
CA ARG A 788 -0.05 0.80 -15.14
C ARG A 788 0.35 0.59 -16.60
N ALA A 789 0.26 1.61 -17.46
CA ALA A 789 0.77 1.58 -18.84
C ALA A 789 2.15 2.25 -18.97
N GLY A 790 2.84 1.99 -20.08
CA GLY A 790 4.10 2.69 -20.40
C GLY A 790 5.31 2.21 -19.62
N ARG A 791 5.30 0.94 -19.20
CA ARG A 791 6.25 0.36 -18.25
C ARG A 791 7.54 -0.06 -18.94
N GLN A 792 8.71 0.28 -18.37
CA GLN A 792 10.03 0.00 -18.98
C GLN A 792 10.14 0.49 -20.42
N GLY A 793 9.58 1.67 -20.71
CA GLY A 793 9.57 2.22 -22.07
C GLY A 793 8.72 1.45 -23.06
N ASP A 794 7.83 0.57 -22.59
CA ASP A 794 6.81 -0.02 -23.45
C ASP A 794 5.86 1.06 -23.98
N PRO A 795 5.31 0.87 -25.19
CA PRO A 795 4.22 1.70 -25.66
C PRO A 795 2.99 1.52 -24.75
N GLY A 796 2.15 2.54 -24.70
CA GLY A 796 0.92 2.53 -23.92
C GLY A 796 0.18 3.83 -24.11
N SER A 797 -1.11 3.84 -23.78
CA SER A 797 -1.84 5.10 -23.72
C SER A 797 -2.80 5.14 -22.53
N THR A 798 -3.08 6.35 -22.06
CA THR A 798 -4.02 6.57 -20.96
C THR A 798 -5.05 7.62 -21.36
N ARG A 799 -6.28 7.50 -20.88
CA ARG A 799 -7.34 8.51 -21.06
C ARG A 799 -8.22 8.53 -19.82
N PHE A 800 -8.61 9.72 -19.40
CA PHE A 800 -9.64 9.89 -18.37
C PHE A 800 -10.94 10.37 -19.01
N MET A 801 -12.05 9.80 -18.59
CA MET A 801 -13.41 10.19 -18.97
C MET A 801 -14.17 10.52 -17.70
N VAL A 802 -14.64 11.75 -17.57
CA VAL A 802 -15.25 12.27 -16.34
C VAL A 802 -16.63 12.82 -16.64
N SER A 803 -17.56 12.71 -15.70
CA SER A 803 -18.89 13.33 -15.82
C SER A 803 -19.06 14.41 -14.77
N LEU A 804 -19.82 15.48 -15.07
CA LEU A 804 -20.27 16.45 -14.07
C LEU A 804 -21.12 15.80 -12.96
N GLN A 805 -21.68 14.62 -13.22
CA GLN A 805 -22.45 13.82 -12.26
C GLN A 805 -21.58 12.86 -11.44
N ASP A 806 -20.25 12.83 -11.64
CA ASP A 806 -19.37 12.00 -10.80
C ASP A 806 -19.34 12.53 -9.35
N GLU A 807 -19.24 11.62 -8.38
CA GLU A 807 -19.31 11.92 -6.95
C GLU A 807 -18.37 13.04 -6.49
N ILE A 808 -17.14 13.09 -7.03
CA ILE A 808 -16.15 14.09 -6.65
C ILE A 808 -16.64 15.52 -6.94
N PHE A 809 -17.38 15.73 -8.02
CA PHE A 809 -17.89 17.05 -8.35
C PHE A 809 -19.13 17.39 -7.54
N GLN A 810 -19.99 16.40 -7.23
CA GLN A 810 -21.13 16.59 -6.35
C GLN A 810 -20.71 16.94 -4.91
N LYS A 811 -19.65 16.29 -4.40
CA LYS A 811 -19.15 16.52 -3.03
C LYS A 811 -18.46 17.87 -2.84
N PHE A 812 -17.77 18.39 -3.88
CA PHE A 812 -16.92 19.58 -3.76
C PHE A 812 -17.41 20.80 -4.56
N SER A 813 -18.57 20.71 -5.22
CA SER A 813 -19.21 21.82 -5.94
C SER A 813 -20.65 21.98 -5.49
N TYR A 814 -21.02 23.18 -5.02
CA TYR A 814 -22.37 23.45 -4.47
C TYR A 814 -23.48 23.55 -5.52
N ASP A 815 -23.15 23.59 -6.81
CA ASP A 815 -24.16 23.76 -7.87
C ASP A 815 -23.68 23.07 -9.15
N THR A 816 -23.77 21.73 -9.21
CA THR A 816 -23.55 20.97 -10.46
C THR A 816 -24.79 20.95 -11.34
N GLU A 817 -25.98 21.13 -10.76
CA GLU A 817 -27.25 21.07 -11.50
C GLU A 817 -27.41 22.20 -12.52
N TRP A 818 -27.11 23.45 -12.16
CA TRP A 818 -27.18 24.55 -13.12
C TRP A 818 -26.18 24.35 -14.27
N ALA A 819 -24.97 23.86 -13.97
CA ALA A 819 -23.92 23.66 -14.96
C ALA A 819 -24.29 22.55 -15.95
N VAL A 820 -24.85 21.45 -15.46
CA VAL A 820 -25.41 20.37 -16.31
C VAL A 820 -26.55 20.94 -17.18
N LYS A 821 -27.51 21.68 -16.60
CA LYS A 821 -28.65 22.28 -17.31
C LYS A 821 -28.25 23.36 -18.33
N LEU A 822 -27.13 24.04 -18.12
CA LEU A 822 -26.59 25.05 -19.03
C LEU A 822 -25.84 24.39 -20.18
N ILE A 823 -24.98 23.42 -19.87
CA ILE A 823 -24.16 22.72 -20.86
C ILE A 823 -25.03 21.83 -21.76
N SER A 824 -26.05 21.15 -21.21
CA SER A 824 -27.01 20.39 -22.03
C SER A 824 -27.79 21.28 -22.99
N ARG A 825 -28.15 22.50 -22.57
CA ARG A 825 -28.79 23.51 -23.44
C ARG A 825 -27.88 24.06 -24.55
N ILE A 826 -26.56 24.02 -24.35
CA ILE A 826 -25.58 24.52 -25.33
C ILE A 826 -25.21 23.42 -26.34
N ASN A 827 -25.04 22.17 -25.89
CA ASN A 827 -24.44 21.12 -26.73
C ASN A 827 -25.46 20.40 -27.65
N ASN A 828 -26.78 20.59 -27.46
CA ASN A 828 -27.88 19.91 -28.19
C ASN A 828 -27.83 18.36 -28.25
N ASN A 829 -26.78 17.74 -27.71
CA ASN A 829 -26.60 16.30 -27.59
C ASN A 829 -25.83 16.02 -26.28
N GLU A 830 -26.52 15.41 -25.32
CA GLU A 830 -26.01 15.13 -23.98
C GLU A 830 -24.99 13.97 -23.95
N GLU A 831 -24.82 13.28 -25.07
CA GLU A 831 -23.93 12.14 -25.21
C GLU A 831 -22.54 12.55 -25.70
N LEU A 832 -22.36 13.73 -26.30
CA LEU A 832 -21.06 14.20 -26.80
C LEU A 832 -20.16 14.77 -25.69
N PRO A 833 -18.82 14.60 -25.80
CA PRO A 833 -17.89 15.22 -24.89
C PRO A 833 -17.96 16.75 -24.98
N ILE A 834 -17.78 17.42 -23.84
CA ILE A 834 -17.78 18.88 -23.73
C ILE A 834 -16.57 19.45 -24.46
N GLU A 835 -16.83 20.22 -25.52
CA GLU A 835 -15.79 20.92 -26.27
C GLU A 835 -15.33 22.18 -25.50
N GLY A 836 -14.09 22.18 -25.00
CA GLY A 836 -13.50 23.37 -24.37
C GLY A 836 -12.46 23.07 -23.31
N SER A 837 -11.20 23.46 -23.58
CA SER A 837 -10.09 23.25 -22.64
C SER A 837 -10.25 23.99 -21.30
N VAL A 838 -11.08 25.03 -21.24
CA VAL A 838 -11.30 25.85 -20.04
C VAL A 838 -12.15 25.09 -19.00
N ILE A 839 -13.25 24.47 -19.42
CA ILE A 839 -14.13 23.71 -18.52
C ILE A 839 -13.37 22.51 -17.94
N VAL A 840 -12.66 21.77 -18.79
CA VAL A 840 -11.82 20.65 -18.35
C VAL A 840 -10.75 21.11 -17.34
N LYS A 841 -10.10 22.26 -17.57
CA LYS A 841 -9.15 22.84 -16.61
C LYS A 841 -9.79 23.22 -15.27
N GLN A 842 -11.02 23.76 -15.28
CA GLN A 842 -11.75 24.08 -14.06
C GLN A 842 -12.14 22.82 -13.28
N LEU A 843 -12.61 21.78 -13.96
CA LEU A 843 -12.91 20.47 -13.35
C LEU A 843 -11.67 19.85 -12.72
N LEU A 844 -10.52 19.87 -13.42
CA LEU A 844 -9.24 19.43 -12.87
C LEU A 844 -8.76 20.30 -11.69
N GLY A 845 -9.23 21.56 -11.61
CA GLY A 845 -9.00 22.46 -10.48
C GLY A 845 -9.76 22.05 -9.21
N LEU A 846 -10.97 21.47 -9.34
CA LEU A 846 -11.76 20.98 -8.20
C LEU A 846 -11.05 19.84 -7.46
N GLN A 847 -10.31 19.00 -8.18
CA GLN A 847 -9.50 17.95 -7.58
C GLN A 847 -8.43 18.51 -6.62
N ILE A 848 -7.84 19.67 -6.91
CA ILE A 848 -6.89 20.33 -5.99
C ILE A 848 -7.58 20.76 -4.70
N ASN A 849 -8.85 21.18 -4.78
CA ASN A 849 -9.61 21.57 -3.59
C ASN A 849 -9.90 20.34 -2.71
N ALA A 850 -10.24 19.19 -3.31
CA ALA A 850 -10.38 17.93 -2.59
C ALA A 850 -9.06 17.53 -1.89
N GLU A 851 -7.93 17.60 -2.58
CA GLU A 851 -6.61 17.33 -1.99
C GLU A 851 -6.32 18.22 -0.77
N LYS A 852 -6.57 19.53 -0.89
CA LYS A 852 -6.38 20.50 0.21
C LYS A 852 -7.29 20.19 1.41
N TYR A 853 -8.54 19.81 1.15
CA TYR A 853 -9.49 19.44 2.20
C TYR A 853 -8.99 18.24 3.01
N PHE A 854 -8.60 17.14 2.34
CA PHE A 854 -8.10 15.95 3.02
C PHE A 854 -6.75 16.15 3.70
N PHE A 855 -5.88 17.00 3.12
CA PHE A 855 -4.65 17.43 3.80
C PHE A 855 -4.95 18.14 5.13
N GLY A 856 -5.97 19.01 5.17
CA GLY A 856 -6.43 19.66 6.38
C GLY A 856 -6.84 18.67 7.48
N ILE A 857 -7.66 17.66 7.12
CA ILE A 857 -8.10 16.61 8.06
C ILE A 857 -6.90 15.86 8.65
N ARG A 858 -5.96 15.41 7.81
CA ARG A 858 -4.78 14.66 8.28
C ARG A 858 -3.89 15.50 9.19
N LYS A 859 -3.71 16.78 8.85
CA LYS A 859 -2.93 17.70 9.68
C LYS A 859 -3.56 17.84 11.07
N SER A 860 -4.88 18.08 11.15
CA SER A 860 -5.58 18.18 12.43
C SER A 860 -5.50 16.88 13.23
N LEU A 861 -5.66 15.71 12.60
CA LEU A 861 -5.54 14.41 13.28
C LEU A 861 -4.16 14.23 13.94
N VAL A 862 -3.08 14.59 13.25
CA VAL A 862 -1.72 14.49 13.82
C VAL A 862 -1.51 15.49 14.97
N GLU A 863 -2.02 16.71 14.84
CA GLU A 863 -1.95 17.71 15.92
C GLU A 863 -2.70 17.23 17.18
N PHE A 864 -3.89 16.63 17.02
CA PHE A 864 -4.63 16.03 18.14
C PHE A 864 -3.89 14.85 18.77
N ASP A 865 -3.33 13.96 17.95
CA ASP A 865 -2.60 12.79 18.45
C ASP A 865 -1.31 13.20 19.19
N GLU A 866 -0.61 14.25 18.75
CA GLU A 866 0.57 14.79 19.46
C GLU A 866 0.22 15.36 20.85
N VAL A 867 -0.98 15.95 21.01
CA VAL A 867 -1.48 16.40 22.32
C VAL A 867 -1.77 15.20 23.22
N LEU A 868 -2.44 14.18 22.68
CA LEU A 868 -2.73 12.94 23.41
C LEU A 868 -1.45 12.18 23.78
N GLU A 869 -0.45 12.18 22.92
CA GLU A 869 0.85 11.55 23.16
C GLU A 869 1.59 12.21 24.33
N LYS A 870 1.59 13.56 24.41
CA LYS A 870 2.14 14.27 25.58
C LYS A 870 1.43 13.86 26.87
N GLY A 871 0.10 13.73 26.83
CA GLY A 871 -0.70 13.21 27.95
C GLY A 871 -0.32 11.79 28.34
N ARG A 872 -0.06 10.92 27.35
CA ARG A 872 0.39 9.53 27.58
C ARG A 872 1.79 9.42 28.13
N PHE A 873 2.73 10.24 27.66
CA PHE A 873 4.07 10.28 28.26
C PHE A 873 4.01 10.77 29.70
N ALA A 874 3.12 11.72 30.02
CA ALA A 874 2.88 12.16 31.40
C ALA A 874 2.29 11.05 32.28
N LEU A 875 1.30 10.28 31.79
CA LEU A 875 0.75 9.12 32.51
C LEU A 875 1.72 7.93 32.58
N GLY A 876 2.43 7.63 31.50
CA GLY A 876 3.38 6.52 31.40
C GLY A 876 4.69 6.76 32.15
N SER A 877 5.01 8.00 32.52
CA SER A 877 6.11 8.32 33.44
C SER A 877 5.71 8.27 34.92
N LEU A 878 4.40 8.26 35.22
CA LEU A 878 3.85 7.98 36.56
C LEU A 878 3.78 6.47 36.87
N LEU A 879 3.78 5.61 35.85
CA LEU A 879 4.06 4.19 35.99
C LEU A 879 5.57 3.99 35.85
N PRO A 880 6.29 3.47 36.87
CA PRO A 880 7.74 3.36 36.80
C PRO A 880 8.12 2.49 35.61
N LEU A 881 8.88 3.07 34.67
CA LEU A 881 9.69 2.35 33.69
C LEU A 881 10.46 1.25 34.44
N LYS A 882 9.97 0.01 34.35
CA LYS A 882 10.62 -1.21 34.82
C LYS A 882 10.98 -2.07 33.64
#